data_AF-A0A375FLR5-F1
#
_entry.id   AF-A0A375FLR5-F1
#
_cell.length_a   1.000
_cell.length_b   1.000
_cell.length_c   1.000
_cell.angle_alpha   90.00
_cell.angle_beta   90.00
_cell.angle_gamma   90.00
#
_symmetry.space_group_name_H-M   'P 1'
#
loop_
_entity.id
_entity.type
_entity.pdbx_description
1 polymer ?
#
loop_
_entity_poly.entity_id
_entity_poly.type
_entity_poly.pdbx_seq_one_letter_code
_entity_poly.pdbx_strand_id
1 'polypeptide(L)'
;MARTEGDAVALRIDGERMAQVHALARAEQVTPFIVLLASFQCWLHRATGMDDLVLGTDVAGRHDAALEPLIGFFVNVLPLRSRRIAGASFRDVLAACRRDVLAAFEHDGLPFDRIVEAAGAPRDRSRNPLVQALFVLQNTPAGQFGMPGVEAEMLPPVERTSKFDMALFLEPESTEEAAPLRGDWVFASALFESATVARFAAEWLATLEALLRAPDQPADRATAPVPGAARPPQPKPEESRTMETSQRMAAKLDQLKSLARPRPAAAAPTAPTAPTAPTAPTAPTAPTAAVVPQAAAADPASQVRLRPLRAGAVFPIVIEPAVPGLDPVAWAARSRELVAATLHRHAGIVFRGFDLPNPQAFEAFAEAMHPGLYGSYGDLPKKEGGRNTYRSTPYPERQMILYHNESAHLERWPRKQWFFCELPSAVGGATPIVDCRELLRRLPPALAEAFARKQLMYVRTFTPRLDVDWRDFYKTADRAEVEARCRAAGIDCRWLDGDVLQTRTVCPAIVSHPVTGERSFFNQVQLHHVSCLEADVREDLLEMVGLERMPRHVMFGDGTPIPDEAMALIGELYEACAVRFDWQRGDVVMLDNMLAAHARDPYEGPRKIVVAMGDMFDRTQLEARPAAALPQENDDA
;
A
#
# COMPACT_ATOMS: atom_id res chain seq x y z
N MET A 1 -22.85 14.61 0.58
CA MET A 1 -21.86 14.63 1.65
C MET A 1 -22.55 14.13 2.90
N ALA A 2 -22.16 12.97 3.44
CA ALA A 2 -22.59 12.58 4.78
C ALA A 2 -21.98 13.58 5.77
N ARG A 3 -22.78 14.14 6.68
CA ARG A 3 -22.25 14.99 7.74
C ARG A 3 -21.45 14.09 8.67
N THR A 4 -20.15 14.32 8.78
CA THR A 4 -19.23 13.51 9.60
C THR A 4 -19.26 13.90 11.06
N GLU A 5 -20.12 14.83 11.50
CA GLU A 5 -20.25 15.25 12.90
C GLU A 5 -20.55 14.05 13.81
N GLY A 6 -19.62 13.75 14.70
CA GLY A 6 -19.70 12.67 15.67
C GLY A 6 -19.62 13.18 17.10
N ASP A 7 -20.03 12.33 18.03
CA ASP A 7 -19.85 12.50 19.47
C ASP A 7 -19.46 11.13 20.07
N ALA A 8 -19.02 11.11 21.32
CA ALA A 8 -18.51 9.90 21.97
C ALA A 8 -19.04 9.74 23.40
N VAL A 9 -19.26 8.49 23.80
CA VAL A 9 -19.55 8.11 25.19
C VAL A 9 -18.46 7.19 25.70
N ALA A 10 -17.81 7.61 26.78
CA ALA A 10 -16.85 6.79 27.49
C ALA A 10 -17.54 5.74 28.37
N LEU A 11 -16.93 4.56 28.46
CA LEU A 11 -17.30 3.47 29.36
C LEU A 11 -16.05 2.81 29.93
N ARG A 12 -16.20 2.06 31.02
CA ARG A 12 -15.08 1.35 31.65
C ARG A 12 -15.50 -0.06 32.04
N ILE A 13 -14.64 -1.02 31.74
CA ILE A 13 -14.71 -2.40 32.23
C ILE A 13 -13.67 -2.51 33.34
N ASP A 14 -14.12 -2.71 34.58
CA ASP A 14 -13.23 -2.84 35.73
C ASP A 14 -12.37 -4.11 35.68
N GLY A 15 -11.33 -4.15 36.53
CA GLY A 15 -10.39 -5.27 36.59
C GLY A 15 -11.02 -6.58 37.05
N GLU A 16 -12.10 -6.54 37.86
CA GLU A 16 -12.80 -7.75 38.30
C GLU A 16 -13.51 -8.42 37.11
N ARG A 17 -14.25 -7.64 36.32
CA ARG A 17 -14.89 -8.11 35.10
C ARG A 17 -13.86 -8.56 34.08
N MET A 18 -12.74 -7.85 33.92
CA MET A 18 -11.66 -8.30 33.05
C MET A 18 -11.03 -9.61 33.52
N ALA A 19 -10.85 -9.82 34.83
CA ALA A 19 -10.37 -11.09 35.36
C ALA A 19 -11.33 -12.25 35.02
N GLN A 20 -12.65 -12.02 35.10
CA GLN A 20 -13.67 -12.98 34.69
C GLN A 20 -13.63 -13.25 33.18
N VAL A 21 -13.47 -12.21 32.36
CA VAL A 21 -13.28 -12.33 30.89
C VAL A 21 -12.05 -13.20 30.58
N HIS A 22 -10.92 -12.92 31.22
CA HIS A 22 -9.68 -13.70 31.03
C HIS A 22 -9.84 -15.15 31.51
N ALA A 23 -10.53 -15.38 32.63
CA ALA A 23 -10.79 -16.73 33.12
C ALA A 23 -11.66 -17.53 32.15
N LEU A 24 -12.74 -16.95 31.64
CA LEU A 24 -13.60 -17.58 30.64
C LEU A 24 -12.87 -17.81 29.31
N ALA A 25 -12.08 -16.82 28.87
CA ALA A 25 -11.28 -16.93 27.65
C ALA A 25 -10.30 -18.10 27.72
N ARG A 26 -9.61 -18.26 28.87
CA ARG A 26 -8.74 -19.42 29.12
C ARG A 26 -9.50 -20.75 29.13
N ALA A 27 -10.64 -20.80 29.81
CA ALA A 27 -11.44 -22.02 29.92
C ALA A 27 -11.93 -22.51 28.53
N GLU A 28 -12.34 -21.58 27.66
CA GLU A 28 -12.85 -21.86 26.32
C GLU A 28 -11.77 -21.86 25.23
N GLN A 29 -10.50 -21.66 25.60
CA GLN A 29 -9.37 -21.55 24.68
C GLN A 29 -9.59 -20.50 23.57
N VAL A 30 -10.14 -19.35 23.95
CA VAL A 30 -10.36 -18.17 23.09
C VAL A 30 -9.60 -16.97 23.65
N THR A 31 -9.58 -15.86 22.91
CA THR A 31 -8.96 -14.61 23.37
C THR A 31 -9.99 -13.74 24.11
N PRO A 32 -9.55 -12.80 25.00
CA PRO A 32 -10.43 -11.80 25.59
C PRO A 32 -11.21 -10.99 24.55
N PHE A 33 -10.59 -10.71 23.39
CA PHE A 33 -11.25 -10.10 22.23
C PHE A 33 -12.49 -10.88 21.79
N ILE A 34 -12.40 -12.20 21.62
CA ILE A 34 -13.53 -13.05 21.21
C ILE A 34 -14.64 -13.02 22.25
N VAL A 35 -14.31 -13.01 23.55
CA VAL A 35 -15.33 -12.93 24.62
C VAL A 35 -16.08 -11.60 24.58
N LEU A 36 -15.35 -10.49 24.47
CA LEU A 36 -15.95 -9.16 24.41
C LEU A 36 -16.76 -8.96 23.13
N LEU A 37 -16.23 -9.36 21.97
CA LEU A 37 -16.93 -9.31 20.69
C LEU A 37 -18.20 -10.16 20.67
N ALA A 38 -18.14 -11.40 21.19
CA ALA A 38 -19.31 -12.27 21.28
C ALA A 38 -20.40 -11.68 22.18
N SER A 39 -20.02 -11.08 23.32
CA SER A 39 -20.97 -10.39 24.19
C SER A 39 -21.64 -9.20 23.50
N PHE A 40 -20.87 -8.46 22.70
CA PHE A 40 -21.35 -7.33 21.91
C PHE A 40 -22.30 -7.77 20.80
N GLN A 41 -21.98 -8.87 20.10
CA GLN A 41 -22.85 -9.50 19.11
C GLN A 41 -24.18 -9.94 19.73
N CYS A 42 -24.16 -10.59 20.91
CA CYS A 42 -25.37 -10.96 21.64
C CYS A 42 -26.25 -9.74 21.95
N TRP A 43 -25.64 -8.67 22.47
CA TRP A 43 -26.35 -7.42 22.74
C TRP A 43 -26.94 -6.82 21.46
N LEU A 44 -26.16 -6.76 20.37
CA LEU A 44 -26.58 -6.14 19.12
C LEU A 44 -27.71 -6.91 18.42
N HIS A 45 -27.67 -8.25 18.43
CA HIS A 45 -28.77 -9.09 17.93
C HIS A 45 -30.08 -8.79 18.68
N ARG A 46 -30.01 -8.55 20.00
CA ARG A 46 -31.18 -8.14 20.79
C ARG A 46 -31.62 -6.71 20.46
N ALA A 47 -30.69 -5.75 20.48
CA ALA A 47 -30.98 -4.34 20.29
C ALA A 47 -31.61 -4.04 18.92
N THR A 48 -31.17 -4.78 17.89
CA THR A 48 -31.68 -4.64 16.52
C THR A 48 -32.85 -5.57 16.20
N GLY A 49 -33.01 -6.67 16.95
CA GLY A 49 -33.94 -7.75 16.63
C GLY A 49 -33.59 -8.51 15.34
N MET A 50 -32.39 -8.32 14.79
CA MET A 50 -31.92 -8.98 13.58
C MET A 50 -31.19 -10.27 13.93
N ASP A 51 -31.48 -11.35 13.22
CA ASP A 51 -30.80 -12.64 13.43
C ASP A 51 -29.51 -12.79 12.60
N ASP A 52 -29.21 -11.84 11.72
CA ASP A 52 -28.05 -11.84 10.83
C ASP A 52 -27.48 -10.42 10.74
N LEU A 53 -26.25 -10.25 11.21
CA LEU A 53 -25.58 -8.96 11.36
C LEU A 53 -24.19 -9.01 10.74
N VAL A 54 -23.70 -7.88 10.25
CA VAL A 54 -22.31 -7.71 9.81
C VAL A 54 -21.69 -6.56 10.58
N LEU A 55 -20.67 -6.90 11.36
CA LEU A 55 -19.82 -5.96 12.10
C LEU A 55 -18.49 -5.80 11.39
N GLY A 56 -17.77 -4.73 11.66
CA GLY A 56 -16.37 -4.62 11.26
C GLY A 56 -15.46 -4.75 12.47
N THR A 57 -14.25 -5.24 12.23
CA THR A 57 -13.11 -5.07 13.13
C THR A 57 -11.94 -4.51 12.34
N ASP A 58 -11.11 -3.74 13.01
CA ASP A 58 -9.85 -3.28 12.43
C ASP A 58 -8.81 -4.39 12.54
N VAL A 59 -8.08 -4.62 11.44
CA VAL A 59 -6.92 -5.50 11.39
C VAL A 59 -5.74 -4.75 10.79
N ALA A 60 -4.53 -5.07 11.23
CA ALA A 60 -3.30 -4.52 10.68
C ALA A 60 -3.18 -4.99 9.21
N GLY A 61 -3.31 -4.09 8.24
CA GLY A 61 -3.35 -4.39 6.81
C GLY A 61 -1.98 -4.69 6.19
N ARG A 62 -1.08 -5.39 6.88
CA ARG A 62 0.30 -5.68 6.43
C ARG A 62 0.59 -7.18 6.22
N HIS A 63 -0.33 -7.89 5.56
CA HIS A 63 -0.16 -9.32 5.26
C HIS A 63 0.29 -9.60 3.81
N ASP A 64 0.30 -8.59 2.94
CA ASP A 64 0.80 -8.70 1.56
C ASP A 64 2.26 -8.23 1.48
N ALA A 65 3.13 -9.09 0.95
CA ALA A 65 4.54 -8.79 0.70
C ALA A 65 4.72 -7.55 -0.21
N ALA A 66 3.75 -7.25 -1.07
CA ALA A 66 3.75 -6.06 -1.93
C ALA A 66 3.49 -4.75 -1.16
N LEU A 67 2.95 -4.81 0.05
CA LEU A 67 2.76 -3.66 0.95
C LEU A 67 3.98 -3.46 1.88
N GLU A 68 4.88 -4.45 1.97
CA GLU A 68 6.15 -4.38 2.71
C GLU A 68 7.07 -3.20 2.37
N PRO A 69 7.08 -2.64 1.15
CA PRO A 69 7.84 -1.45 0.79
C PRO A 69 7.03 -0.14 0.86
N LEU A 70 5.80 -0.12 1.38
CA LEU A 70 4.99 1.11 1.53
C LEU A 70 4.97 1.68 2.96
N ILE A 71 4.76 2.98 3.11
CA ILE A 71 4.78 3.73 4.38
C ILE A 71 3.39 4.32 4.65
N GLY A 72 2.87 4.13 5.87
CA GLY A 72 1.52 4.55 6.32
C GLY A 72 0.91 3.67 7.43
N PHE A 73 -0.17 4.15 8.07
CA PHE A 73 -1.03 3.38 8.98
C PHE A 73 -2.03 2.56 8.15
N PHE A 74 -1.77 1.25 8.02
CA PHE A 74 -2.60 0.34 7.22
C PHE A 74 -3.59 -0.34 8.14
N VAL A 75 -4.78 0.26 8.30
CA VAL A 75 -5.91 -0.41 8.92
C VAL A 75 -6.83 -0.88 7.81
N ASN A 76 -7.04 -2.19 7.74
CA ASN A 76 -8.08 -2.76 6.91
C ASN A 76 -9.29 -3.07 7.79
N VAL A 77 -10.49 -2.83 7.28
CA VAL A 77 -11.75 -3.17 7.97
C VAL A 77 -12.17 -4.54 7.51
N LEU A 78 -12.19 -5.49 8.43
CA LEU A 78 -12.58 -6.86 8.14
C LEU A 78 -14.04 -7.11 8.56
N PRO A 79 -14.94 -7.47 7.62
CA PRO A 79 -16.33 -7.75 7.95
C PRO A 79 -16.48 -9.10 8.66
N LEU A 80 -17.13 -9.08 9.82
CA LEU A 80 -17.48 -10.23 10.63
C LEU A 80 -18.99 -10.42 10.61
N ARG A 81 -19.45 -11.46 9.91
CA ARG A 81 -20.87 -11.83 9.89
C ARG A 81 -21.21 -12.66 11.12
N SER A 82 -22.16 -12.19 11.91
CA SER A 82 -22.70 -12.88 13.09
C SER A 82 -24.12 -13.35 12.80
N ARG A 83 -24.40 -14.63 13.06
CA ARG A 83 -25.75 -15.20 12.97
C ARG A 83 -26.21 -15.65 14.34
N ARG A 84 -27.40 -15.22 14.73
CA ARG A 84 -28.00 -15.60 16.01
C ARG A 84 -28.30 -17.10 16.02
N ILE A 85 -27.87 -17.77 17.08
CA ILE A 85 -28.16 -19.18 17.33
C ILE A 85 -29.21 -19.26 18.43
N ALA A 86 -30.46 -19.58 18.08
CA ALA A 86 -31.56 -19.64 19.04
C ALA A 86 -31.31 -20.73 20.09
N GLY A 87 -31.47 -20.40 21.38
CA GLY A 87 -31.31 -21.35 22.48
C GLY A 87 -29.87 -21.80 22.78
N ALA A 88 -28.87 -21.28 22.06
CA ALA A 88 -27.46 -21.57 22.29
C ALA A 88 -26.96 -20.98 23.61
N SER A 89 -26.10 -21.73 24.31
CA SER A 89 -25.38 -21.20 25.47
C SER A 89 -24.36 -20.14 25.05
N PHE A 90 -23.84 -19.36 25.99
CA PHE A 90 -22.78 -18.40 25.64
C PHE A 90 -21.52 -19.10 25.15
N ARG A 91 -21.19 -20.30 25.67
CA ARG A 91 -20.07 -21.10 25.17
C ARG A 91 -20.24 -21.50 23.71
N ASP A 92 -21.45 -21.87 23.30
CA ASP A 92 -21.75 -22.17 21.90
C ASP A 92 -21.55 -20.94 21.00
N VAL A 93 -21.94 -19.76 21.50
CA VAL A 93 -21.71 -18.48 20.81
C VAL A 93 -20.21 -18.17 20.73
N LEU A 94 -19.43 -18.38 21.80
CA LEU A 94 -17.98 -18.18 21.78
C LEU A 94 -17.29 -19.11 20.78
N ALA A 95 -17.71 -20.38 20.72
CA ALA A 95 -17.19 -21.34 19.75
C ALA A 95 -17.52 -20.93 18.31
N ALA A 96 -18.72 -20.41 18.05
CA ALA A 96 -19.10 -19.87 16.75
C ALA A 96 -18.29 -18.61 16.39
N CYS A 97 -18.22 -17.65 17.31
CA CYS A 97 -17.47 -16.41 17.15
C CYS A 97 -15.99 -16.69 16.87
N ARG A 98 -15.37 -17.62 17.62
CA ARG A 98 -13.99 -18.07 17.37
C ARG A 98 -13.79 -18.58 15.94
N ARG A 99 -14.67 -19.48 15.48
CA ARG A 99 -14.57 -20.04 14.12
C ARG A 99 -14.71 -18.94 13.06
N ASP A 100 -15.69 -18.06 13.23
CA ASP A 100 -15.99 -17.01 12.26
C ASP A 100 -14.89 -15.94 12.22
N VAL A 101 -14.35 -15.54 13.37
CA VAL A 101 -13.21 -14.60 13.47
C VAL A 101 -11.95 -15.19 12.86
N LEU A 102 -11.59 -16.44 13.20
CA LEU A 102 -10.39 -17.07 12.64
C LEU A 102 -10.50 -17.24 11.11
N ALA A 103 -11.66 -17.68 10.62
CA ALA A 103 -11.91 -17.80 9.18
C ALA A 103 -11.87 -16.44 8.46
N ALA A 104 -12.33 -15.37 9.11
CA ALA A 104 -12.21 -14.03 8.56
C ALA A 104 -10.75 -13.56 8.55
N PHE A 105 -9.99 -13.83 9.62
CA PHE A 105 -8.59 -13.44 9.76
C PHE A 105 -7.69 -14.16 8.75
N GLU A 106 -8.01 -15.38 8.33
CA GLU A 106 -7.35 -16.04 7.18
C GLU A 106 -7.46 -15.25 5.86
N HIS A 107 -8.28 -14.19 5.84
CA HIS A 107 -8.55 -13.33 4.69
C HIS A 107 -8.37 -11.84 5.00
N ASP A 108 -7.67 -11.49 6.08
CA ASP A 108 -7.40 -10.11 6.52
C ASP A 108 -6.68 -9.24 5.46
N GLY A 109 -5.98 -9.87 4.50
CA GLY A 109 -5.36 -9.22 3.35
C GLY A 109 -6.32 -8.79 2.23
N LEU A 110 -7.62 -9.15 2.29
CA LEU A 110 -8.61 -8.72 1.28
C LEU A 110 -9.09 -7.29 1.56
N PRO A 111 -8.94 -6.34 0.62
CA PRO A 111 -9.43 -4.98 0.82
C PRO A 111 -10.96 -4.93 0.99
N PHE A 112 -11.45 -4.20 1.98
CA PHE A 112 -12.89 -4.07 2.26
C PHE A 112 -13.73 -3.73 1.02
N ASP A 113 -13.25 -2.81 0.17
CA ASP A 113 -13.96 -2.42 -1.07
C ASP A 113 -14.18 -3.58 -2.04
N ARG A 114 -13.27 -4.56 -2.08
CA ARG A 114 -13.41 -5.78 -2.89
C ARG A 114 -14.46 -6.71 -2.32
N ILE A 115 -14.58 -6.78 -1.01
CA ILE A 115 -15.62 -7.55 -0.33
C ILE A 115 -16.99 -6.94 -0.63
N VAL A 116 -17.11 -5.61 -0.56
CA VAL A 116 -18.33 -4.86 -0.95
C VAL A 116 -18.73 -5.12 -2.40
N GLU A 117 -17.78 -5.03 -3.33
CA GLU A 117 -18.00 -5.28 -4.77
C GLU A 117 -18.40 -6.73 -5.05
N ALA A 118 -17.76 -7.69 -4.37
CA ALA A 118 -18.05 -9.10 -4.52
C ALA A 118 -19.44 -9.45 -3.99
N ALA A 119 -19.79 -8.93 -2.80
CA ALA A 119 -21.07 -9.15 -2.13
C ALA A 119 -22.26 -8.53 -2.88
N GLY A 120 -22.02 -7.58 -3.79
CA GLY A 120 -23.07 -6.93 -4.57
C GLY A 120 -23.99 -6.04 -3.72
N ALA A 121 -23.47 -5.52 -2.60
CA ALA A 121 -24.25 -4.67 -1.71
C ALA A 121 -24.69 -3.37 -2.41
N PRO A 122 -25.95 -2.93 -2.25
CA PRO A 122 -26.43 -1.67 -2.82
C PRO A 122 -25.60 -0.51 -2.28
N ARG A 123 -25.03 0.31 -3.17
CA ARG A 123 -24.28 1.51 -2.77
C ARG A 123 -25.27 2.64 -2.44
N ASP A 124 -25.45 2.88 -1.15
CA ASP A 124 -26.11 4.07 -0.63
C ASP A 124 -25.04 5.11 -0.25
N ARG A 125 -25.17 6.35 -0.74
CA ARG A 125 -24.21 7.43 -0.44
C ARG A 125 -24.32 7.96 1.00
N SER A 126 -25.36 7.55 1.73
CA SER A 126 -25.63 7.98 3.11
C SER A 126 -25.23 6.95 4.17
N ARG A 127 -24.82 5.73 3.77
CA ARG A 127 -24.53 4.62 4.69
C ARG A 127 -23.34 3.80 4.21
N ASN A 128 -22.60 3.19 5.14
CA ASN A 128 -21.54 2.26 4.76
C ASN A 128 -22.16 0.96 4.18
N PRO A 129 -21.70 0.47 3.02
CA PRO A 129 -22.41 -0.54 2.22
C PRO A 129 -22.42 -1.97 2.81
N LEU A 130 -21.59 -2.29 3.81
CA LEU A 130 -21.58 -3.62 4.45
C LEU A 130 -21.45 -3.60 5.98
N VAL A 131 -20.75 -2.61 6.53
CA VAL A 131 -20.44 -2.54 7.96
C VAL A 131 -20.96 -1.23 8.50
N GLN A 132 -21.96 -1.27 9.39
CA GLN A 132 -22.49 -0.06 10.02
C GLN A 132 -21.97 0.16 11.44
N ALA A 133 -21.54 -0.92 12.11
CA ALA A 133 -20.95 -0.87 13.44
C ALA A 133 -19.55 -1.50 13.46
N LEU A 134 -18.59 -0.80 14.07
CA LEU A 134 -17.22 -1.24 14.24
C LEU A 134 -16.97 -1.64 15.70
N PHE A 135 -16.21 -2.70 15.92
CA PHE A 135 -15.76 -3.15 17.24
C PHE A 135 -14.25 -3.39 17.22
N VAL A 136 -13.51 -2.66 18.04
CA VAL A 136 -12.05 -2.67 18.04
C VAL A 136 -11.53 -2.82 19.46
N LEU A 137 -10.65 -3.80 19.70
CA LEU A 137 -9.84 -3.89 20.91
C LEU A 137 -8.40 -3.55 20.55
N GLN A 138 -7.94 -2.38 20.97
CA GLN A 138 -6.54 -1.99 20.83
C GLN A 138 -5.71 -2.72 21.88
N ASN A 139 -4.64 -3.39 21.45
CA ASN A 139 -3.72 -4.11 22.33
C ASN A 139 -2.32 -3.47 22.26
N THR A 140 -2.31 -2.15 22.18
CA THR A 140 -1.13 -1.29 22.15
C THR A 140 -0.86 -0.82 23.58
N PRO A 141 0.38 -0.90 24.10
CA PRO A 141 0.69 -0.42 25.44
C PRO A 141 0.33 1.07 25.58
N ALA A 142 -0.45 1.43 26.60
CA ALA A 142 -0.61 2.83 26.98
C ALA A 142 0.75 3.37 27.45
N GLY A 143 1.26 4.41 26.77
CA GLY A 143 2.49 5.09 27.18
C GLY A 143 2.28 5.78 28.52
N GLN A 144 3.04 5.41 29.55
CA GLN A 144 3.10 6.20 30.78
C GLN A 144 4.09 7.34 30.58
N PHE A 145 3.59 8.58 30.50
CA PHE A 145 4.41 9.78 30.54
C PHE A 145 4.87 10.04 31.97
N GLY A 146 6.06 9.56 32.33
CA GLY A 146 6.72 9.88 33.60
C GLY A 146 7.99 10.70 33.37
N MET A 147 7.99 11.97 33.77
CA MET A 147 9.23 12.76 33.96
C MET A 147 9.42 13.02 35.46
N PRO A 148 10.65 12.89 36.02
CA PRO A 148 10.87 13.12 37.45
C PRO A 148 10.43 14.54 37.88
N GLY A 149 9.48 14.62 38.80
CA GLY A 149 8.96 15.90 39.32
C GLY A 149 7.83 16.55 38.51
N VAL A 150 7.30 15.87 37.48
CA VAL A 150 6.17 16.34 36.66
C VAL A 150 5.05 15.30 36.71
N GLU A 151 3.87 15.70 37.20
CA GLU A 151 2.64 14.94 37.04
C GLU A 151 2.02 15.29 35.69
N ALA A 152 1.85 14.29 34.82
CA ALA A 152 1.18 14.43 33.53
C ALA A 152 -0.16 13.69 33.56
N GLU A 153 -1.22 14.36 33.12
CA GLU A 153 -2.57 13.79 33.01
C GLU A 153 -3.00 13.82 31.54
N MET A 154 -3.40 12.67 31.00
CA MET A 154 -3.89 12.55 29.64
C MET A 154 -5.36 13.00 29.58
N LEU A 155 -5.65 14.07 28.84
CA LEU A 155 -7.01 14.51 28.60
C LEU A 155 -7.68 13.64 27.53
N PRO A 156 -8.94 13.21 27.70
CA PRO A 156 -9.67 12.50 26.66
C PRO A 156 -9.74 13.32 25.36
N PRO A 157 -9.44 12.73 24.19
CA PRO A 157 -9.73 13.38 22.93
C PRO A 157 -11.24 13.58 22.81
N VAL A 158 -11.66 14.79 22.42
CA VAL A 158 -13.05 15.01 22.01
C VAL A 158 -13.14 14.61 20.55
N GLU A 159 -13.35 13.33 20.27
CA GLU A 159 -13.56 12.87 18.90
C GLU A 159 -14.88 13.45 18.36
N ARG A 160 -14.77 14.40 17.42
CA ARG A 160 -15.93 15.11 16.84
C ARG A 160 -16.35 14.59 15.47
N THR A 161 -15.79 13.46 15.03
CA THR A 161 -16.14 12.88 13.74
C THR A 161 -16.28 11.37 13.74
N SER A 162 -17.34 10.85 13.12
CA SER A 162 -17.54 9.40 12.95
C SER A 162 -17.63 9.00 11.48
N LYS A 163 -16.90 7.94 11.11
CA LYS A 163 -16.88 7.33 9.77
C LYS A 163 -17.87 6.18 9.60
N PHE A 164 -18.44 5.69 10.71
CA PHE A 164 -19.44 4.62 10.79
C PHE A 164 -20.69 5.14 11.51
N ASP A 165 -21.79 4.37 11.50
CA ASP A 165 -22.97 4.76 12.28
C ASP A 165 -22.60 4.75 13.78
N MET A 166 -21.81 3.76 14.20
CA MET A 166 -21.14 3.70 15.50
C MET A 166 -19.84 2.87 15.45
N ALA A 167 -18.90 3.18 16.33
CA ALA A 167 -17.65 2.45 16.51
C ALA A 167 -17.32 2.38 18.01
N LEU A 168 -17.05 1.18 18.52
CA LEU A 168 -16.62 0.97 19.88
C LEU A 168 -15.13 0.60 19.90
N PHE A 169 -14.33 1.49 20.49
CA PHE A 169 -12.91 1.28 20.73
C PHE A 169 -12.71 0.87 22.19
N LEU A 170 -11.93 -0.16 22.45
CA LEU A 170 -11.57 -0.65 23.77
C LEU A 170 -10.05 -0.66 23.90
N GLU A 171 -9.54 -0.12 24.99
CA GLU A 171 -8.11 0.08 25.25
C GLU A 171 -7.78 -0.30 26.70
N PRO A 172 -6.69 -1.04 26.96
CA PRO A 172 -6.26 -1.36 28.31
C PRO A 172 -5.63 -0.14 28.99
N GLU A 173 -6.03 0.13 30.22
CA GLU A 173 -5.48 1.26 31.00
C GLU A 173 -4.05 1.01 31.49
N SER A 174 -3.58 -0.24 31.44
CA SER A 174 -2.19 -0.61 31.73
C SER A 174 -1.80 -1.89 31.00
N THR A 175 -0.52 -2.24 31.03
CA THR A 175 0.00 -3.48 30.43
C THR A 175 -0.16 -4.71 31.31
N GLU A 176 -0.79 -4.58 32.48
CA GLU A 176 -1.02 -5.71 33.38
C GLU A 176 -2.07 -6.67 32.83
N GLU A 177 -1.93 -7.96 33.15
CA GLU A 177 -2.92 -8.96 32.77
C GLU A 177 -4.25 -8.69 33.48
N ALA A 178 -5.36 -8.67 32.73
CA ALA A 178 -6.68 -8.25 33.23
C ALA A 178 -6.75 -6.80 33.75
N ALA A 179 -5.89 -5.91 33.23
CA ALA A 179 -6.04 -4.47 33.43
C ALA A 179 -7.45 -4.00 33.06
N PRO A 180 -8.02 -3.02 33.77
CA PRO A 180 -9.27 -2.38 33.37
C PRO A 180 -9.20 -1.90 31.92
N LEU A 181 -10.31 -2.04 31.19
CA LEU A 181 -10.43 -1.48 29.85
C LEU A 181 -11.20 -0.17 29.91
N ARG A 182 -10.62 0.87 29.33
CA ARG A 182 -11.35 2.06 28.91
C ARG A 182 -11.99 1.77 27.55
N GLY A 183 -13.21 2.24 27.36
CA GLY A 183 -13.89 2.17 26.07
C GLY A 183 -14.41 3.52 25.65
N ASP A 184 -14.23 3.86 24.38
CA ASP A 184 -14.78 5.07 23.77
C ASP A 184 -15.72 4.64 22.64
N TRP A 185 -17.01 4.93 22.81
CA TRP A 185 -18.06 4.60 21.86
C TRP A 185 -18.42 5.84 21.04
N VAL A 186 -17.89 5.89 19.81
CA VAL A 186 -18.00 7.01 18.88
C VAL A 186 -19.18 6.77 17.94
N PHE A 187 -19.99 7.79 17.68
CA PHE A 187 -21.21 7.64 16.88
C PHE A 187 -21.52 8.88 16.05
N ALA A 188 -22.27 8.69 14.97
CA ALA A 188 -22.75 9.80 14.16
C ALA A 188 -23.88 10.53 14.91
N SER A 189 -23.65 11.80 15.26
CA SER A 189 -24.63 12.64 15.98
C SER A 189 -25.91 12.89 15.18
N ALA A 190 -25.84 12.74 13.86
CA ALA A 190 -27.00 12.77 12.98
C ALA A 190 -27.95 11.55 13.13
N LEU A 191 -27.47 10.45 13.75
CA LEU A 191 -28.21 9.20 13.93
C LEU A 191 -28.53 8.90 15.39
N PHE A 192 -27.67 9.31 16.33
CA PHE A 192 -27.81 8.97 17.74
C PHE A 192 -27.59 10.19 18.63
N GLU A 193 -28.36 10.27 19.71
CA GLU A 193 -28.12 11.17 20.84
C GLU A 193 -27.18 10.51 21.85
N SER A 194 -26.31 11.28 22.50
CA SER A 194 -25.33 10.76 23.48
C SER A 194 -26.00 10.02 24.64
N ALA A 195 -27.19 10.47 25.08
CA ALA A 195 -27.98 9.76 26.09
C ALA A 195 -28.43 8.35 25.64
N THR A 196 -28.69 8.18 24.34
CA THR A 196 -29.05 6.87 23.77
C THR A 196 -27.84 5.93 23.74
N VAL A 197 -26.67 6.43 23.32
CA VAL A 197 -25.45 5.61 23.29
C VAL A 197 -24.94 5.28 24.69
N ALA A 198 -25.12 6.18 25.66
CA ALA A 198 -24.85 5.89 27.08
C ALA A 198 -25.73 4.75 27.61
N ARG A 199 -27.02 4.70 27.20
CA ARG A 199 -27.88 3.56 27.51
C ARG A 199 -27.39 2.28 26.84
N PHE A 200 -26.94 2.33 25.59
CA PHE A 200 -26.36 1.18 24.89
C PHE A 200 -25.12 0.64 25.59
N ALA A 201 -24.22 1.51 26.03
CA ALA A 201 -23.05 1.15 26.84
C ALA A 201 -23.45 0.41 28.13
N ALA A 202 -24.40 0.96 28.89
CA ALA A 202 -24.88 0.33 30.11
C ALA A 202 -25.55 -1.04 29.85
N GLU A 203 -26.34 -1.15 28.79
CA GLU A 203 -27.01 -2.39 28.41
C GLU A 203 -26.05 -3.48 27.93
N TRP A 204 -25.02 -3.11 27.17
CA TRP A 204 -23.98 -4.05 26.74
C TRP A 204 -23.16 -4.54 27.93
N LEU A 205 -22.73 -3.64 28.84
CA LEU A 205 -22.01 -4.03 30.06
C LEU A 205 -22.84 -4.97 30.95
N ALA A 206 -24.14 -4.69 31.12
CA ALA A 206 -25.04 -5.58 31.85
C ALA A 206 -25.19 -6.96 31.16
N THR A 207 -25.16 -6.98 29.83
CA THR A 207 -25.21 -8.22 29.03
C THR A 207 -23.93 -9.03 29.21
N LEU A 208 -22.76 -8.38 29.13
CA LEU A 208 -21.46 -9.00 29.40
C LEU A 208 -21.45 -9.64 30.80
N GLU A 209 -21.88 -8.90 31.83
CA GLU A 209 -21.89 -9.41 33.20
C GLU A 209 -22.82 -10.64 33.38
N ALA A 210 -24.00 -10.62 32.75
CA ALA A 210 -24.91 -11.75 32.81
C ALA A 210 -24.36 -13.00 32.10
N LEU A 211 -23.71 -12.81 30.95
CA LEU A 211 -23.08 -13.90 30.18
C LEU A 211 -21.86 -14.49 30.90
N LEU A 212 -21.07 -13.67 31.61
CA LEU A 212 -19.96 -14.13 32.44
C LEU A 212 -20.43 -14.93 33.66
N ARG A 213 -21.56 -14.55 34.27
CA ARG A 213 -22.12 -15.21 35.47
C ARG A 213 -22.71 -16.59 35.17
N ALA A 214 -23.28 -16.77 34.00
CA ALA A 214 -24.00 -18.00 33.62
C ALA A 214 -23.74 -18.40 32.16
N PRO A 215 -22.49 -18.76 31.80
CA PRO A 215 -22.11 -19.03 30.41
C PRO A 215 -22.81 -20.26 29.81
N ASP A 216 -23.33 -21.15 30.65
CA ASP A 216 -24.06 -22.36 30.24
C ASP A 216 -25.57 -22.12 30.01
N GLN A 217 -26.08 -20.95 30.41
CA GLN A 217 -27.47 -20.59 30.11
C GLN A 217 -27.62 -20.08 28.68
N PRO A 218 -28.82 -20.22 28.08
CA PRO A 218 -29.10 -19.64 26.78
C PRO A 218 -28.75 -18.15 26.75
N ALA A 219 -27.90 -17.74 25.81
CA ALA A 219 -27.37 -16.37 25.72
C ALA A 219 -28.49 -15.34 25.49
N ASP A 220 -29.62 -15.75 24.92
CA ASP A 220 -30.82 -14.93 24.76
C ASP A 220 -31.56 -14.65 26.08
N ARG A 221 -31.38 -15.48 27.11
CA ARG A 221 -31.97 -15.30 28.45
C ARG A 221 -31.15 -14.41 29.38
N ALA A 222 -29.85 -14.27 29.12
CA ALA A 222 -28.96 -13.39 29.87
C ALA A 222 -29.27 -11.89 29.66
N THR A 223 -30.27 -11.59 28.82
CA THR A 223 -30.58 -10.24 28.35
C THR A 223 -32.05 -9.89 28.63
N ALA A 224 -32.30 -8.95 29.55
CA ALA A 224 -33.68 -8.46 29.80
C ALA A 224 -34.22 -7.69 28.57
N PRO A 225 -35.54 -7.66 28.30
CA PRO A 225 -36.09 -6.93 27.15
C PRO A 225 -35.91 -5.42 27.30
N VAL A 226 -35.56 -4.72 26.21
CA VAL A 226 -35.55 -3.25 26.14
C VAL A 226 -36.96 -2.76 25.79
N PRO A 227 -37.63 -1.93 26.60
CA PRO A 227 -38.88 -1.28 26.20
C PRO A 227 -38.59 -0.18 25.17
N GLY A 228 -39.10 -0.31 23.94
CA GLY A 228 -39.20 0.81 23.00
C GLY A 228 -38.33 0.78 21.74
N ALA A 229 -37.61 -0.28 21.42
CA ALA A 229 -36.92 -0.39 20.13
C ALA A 229 -37.96 -0.59 19.00
N ALA A 230 -38.20 0.45 18.20
CA ALA A 230 -38.99 0.34 16.98
C ALA A 230 -38.27 -0.59 15.99
N ARG A 231 -38.93 -1.69 15.61
CA ARG A 231 -38.42 -2.68 14.65
C ARG A 231 -38.14 -1.99 13.31
N PRO A 232 -36.89 -1.98 12.79
CA PRO A 232 -36.63 -1.47 11.46
C PRO A 232 -37.39 -2.29 10.41
N PRO A 233 -37.84 -1.67 9.30
CA PRO A 233 -38.60 -2.37 8.27
C PRO A 233 -37.75 -3.49 7.67
N GLN A 234 -38.26 -4.73 7.73
CA GLN A 234 -37.62 -5.86 7.08
C GLN A 234 -37.75 -5.72 5.55
N PRO A 235 -36.66 -5.90 4.79
CA PRO A 235 -36.77 -6.03 3.34
C PRO A 235 -37.62 -7.27 3.02
N LYS A 236 -38.59 -7.13 2.11
CA LYS A 236 -39.45 -8.23 1.68
C LYS A 236 -38.61 -9.33 1.00
N PRO A 237 -38.95 -10.62 1.14
CA PRO A 237 -38.24 -11.69 0.45
C PRO A 237 -38.49 -11.57 -1.06
N GLU A 238 -37.45 -11.31 -1.85
CA GLU A 238 -37.48 -11.54 -3.30
C GLU A 238 -37.33 -13.05 -3.55
N GLU A 239 -38.46 -13.76 -3.61
CA GLU A 239 -38.51 -15.11 -4.16
C GLU A 239 -38.32 -15.02 -5.70
N SER A 240 -37.30 -15.76 -6.20
CA SER A 240 -37.04 -16.18 -7.60
C SER A 240 -35.62 -15.93 -8.15
N ARG A 241 -34.64 -15.47 -7.36
CA ARG A 241 -33.22 -15.34 -7.82
C ARG A 241 -32.23 -16.36 -7.22
N THR A 242 -32.71 -17.35 -6.48
CA THR A 242 -31.91 -18.17 -5.55
C THR A 242 -30.90 -19.14 -6.20
N MET A 243 -31.10 -19.59 -7.44
CA MET A 243 -30.14 -20.49 -8.10
C MET A 243 -29.02 -19.77 -8.87
N GLU A 244 -29.34 -18.76 -9.68
CA GLU A 244 -28.35 -17.99 -10.45
C GLU A 244 -27.42 -17.18 -9.56
N THR A 245 -27.94 -16.61 -8.46
CA THR A 245 -27.16 -15.79 -7.52
C THR A 245 -26.21 -16.65 -6.68
N SER A 246 -26.63 -17.86 -6.30
CA SER A 246 -25.80 -18.82 -5.56
C SER A 246 -24.66 -19.37 -6.43
N GLN A 247 -24.92 -19.65 -7.72
CA GLN A 247 -23.89 -20.06 -8.68
C GLN A 247 -22.91 -18.92 -9.01
N ARG A 248 -23.40 -17.68 -9.14
CA ARG A 248 -22.55 -16.48 -9.30
C ARG A 248 -21.72 -16.17 -8.05
N MET A 249 -22.28 -16.33 -6.85
CA MET A 249 -21.55 -16.18 -5.59
C MET A 249 -20.50 -17.29 -5.41
N ALA A 250 -20.80 -18.54 -5.76
CA ALA A 250 -19.84 -19.64 -5.72
C ALA A 250 -18.67 -19.40 -6.69
N ALA A 251 -18.95 -18.97 -7.93
CA ALA A 251 -17.92 -18.62 -8.91
C ALA A 251 -17.08 -17.40 -8.50
N LYS A 252 -17.69 -16.37 -7.90
CA LYS A 252 -16.97 -15.22 -7.31
C LYS A 252 -16.16 -15.60 -6.08
N LEU A 253 -16.67 -16.52 -5.25
CA LEU A 253 -15.99 -17.03 -4.06
C LEU A 253 -14.79 -17.89 -4.46
N ASP A 254 -14.87 -18.68 -5.53
CA ASP A 254 -13.72 -19.39 -6.12
C ASP A 254 -12.70 -18.42 -6.73
N GLN A 255 -13.15 -17.31 -7.31
CA GLN A 255 -12.29 -16.22 -7.79
C GLN A 255 -11.62 -15.43 -6.64
N LEU A 256 -12.24 -15.37 -5.46
CA LEU A 256 -11.65 -14.81 -4.24
C LEU A 256 -10.68 -15.81 -3.57
N LYS A 257 -11.02 -17.10 -3.54
CA LYS A 257 -10.15 -18.17 -3.05
C LYS A 257 -8.89 -18.37 -3.90
N SER A 258 -8.94 -18.08 -5.20
CA SER A 258 -7.77 -18.12 -6.07
C SER A 258 -6.79 -16.96 -5.81
N LEU A 259 -7.28 -15.85 -5.24
CA LEU A 259 -6.47 -14.71 -4.80
C LEU A 259 -5.85 -14.94 -3.41
N ALA A 260 -6.42 -15.82 -2.58
CA ALA A 260 -5.98 -16.12 -1.21
C ALA A 260 -5.08 -17.36 -1.06
N ARG A 261 -4.71 -18.05 -2.15
CA ARG A 261 -3.84 -19.24 -2.07
C ARG A 261 -2.35 -18.85 -2.03
N PRO A 262 -1.57 -19.34 -1.05
CA PRO A 262 -0.12 -19.31 -1.16
C PRO A 262 0.29 -20.18 -2.35
N ARG A 263 1.11 -19.63 -3.24
CA ARG A 263 1.67 -20.37 -4.38
C ARG A 263 2.61 -21.45 -3.82
N PRO A 264 2.51 -22.73 -4.22
CA PRO A 264 3.48 -23.73 -3.79
C PRO A 264 4.88 -23.31 -4.26
N ALA A 265 5.85 -23.40 -3.34
CA ALA A 265 7.25 -23.08 -3.59
C ALA A 265 7.75 -23.88 -4.80
N ALA A 266 8.17 -23.18 -5.85
CA ALA A 266 8.91 -23.81 -6.93
C ALA A 266 10.25 -24.27 -6.35
N ALA A 267 10.47 -25.59 -6.35
CA ALA A 267 11.74 -26.19 -6.00
C ALA A 267 12.88 -25.57 -6.80
N ALA A 268 13.98 -25.27 -6.11
CA ALA A 268 15.20 -24.73 -6.71
C ALA A 268 15.66 -25.62 -7.90
N PRO A 269 15.92 -25.06 -9.09
CA PRO A 269 16.57 -25.82 -10.13
C PRO A 269 18.04 -26.00 -9.75
N THR A 270 18.41 -27.24 -9.48
CA THR A 270 19.79 -27.72 -9.47
C THR A 270 20.44 -27.46 -10.83
N ALA A 271 21.68 -26.97 -10.80
CA ALA A 271 22.49 -26.76 -12.00
C ALA A 271 22.73 -28.08 -12.75
N PRO A 272 22.49 -28.17 -14.07
CA PRO A 272 23.04 -29.22 -14.88
C PRO A 272 24.29 -28.72 -15.62
N THR A 273 25.35 -29.47 -15.43
CA THR A 273 26.61 -29.50 -16.19
C THR A 273 26.40 -29.55 -17.70
N ALA A 274 27.26 -28.84 -18.43
CA ALA A 274 27.34 -28.86 -19.89
C ALA A 274 27.68 -30.26 -20.44
N PRO A 275 27.08 -30.63 -21.59
CA PRO A 275 27.75 -31.46 -22.56
C PRO A 275 27.81 -30.83 -23.96
N THR A 276 28.91 -31.16 -24.62
CA THR A 276 29.37 -30.85 -25.97
C THR A 276 28.36 -31.07 -27.11
N ALA A 277 28.48 -30.22 -28.13
CA ALA A 277 27.74 -30.23 -29.39
C ALA A 277 27.97 -31.50 -30.23
N PRO A 278 26.97 -31.88 -31.03
CA PRO A 278 27.22 -32.45 -32.34
C PRO A 278 26.50 -31.72 -33.49
N THR A 279 27.14 -31.82 -34.64
CA THR A 279 26.86 -31.28 -35.97
C THR A 279 25.47 -31.57 -36.57
N ALA A 280 25.01 -30.63 -37.39
CA ALA A 280 23.77 -30.65 -38.16
C ALA A 280 23.76 -31.66 -39.32
N PRO A 281 22.56 -32.06 -39.78
CA PRO A 281 22.34 -32.44 -41.18
C PRO A 281 21.41 -31.47 -41.91
N THR A 282 21.76 -31.26 -43.18
CA THR A 282 21.11 -30.48 -44.24
C THR A 282 19.83 -31.09 -44.80
N ALA A 283 18.89 -30.23 -45.26
CA ALA A 283 18.12 -30.30 -46.54
C ALA A 283 16.87 -29.38 -46.48
N PRO A 284 16.19 -29.06 -47.60
CA PRO A 284 16.65 -28.62 -48.92
C PRO A 284 15.99 -27.28 -49.36
N THR A 285 16.40 -26.80 -50.52
CA THR A 285 16.12 -25.49 -51.14
C THR A 285 14.79 -25.37 -51.89
N ALA A 286 14.16 -24.18 -51.73
CA ALA A 286 13.41 -23.34 -52.70
C ALA A 286 12.02 -23.82 -53.21
N PRO A 287 11.08 -22.92 -53.57
CA PRO A 287 11.29 -21.89 -54.60
C PRO A 287 10.94 -20.45 -54.23
N THR A 288 11.62 -19.55 -54.94
CA THR A 288 11.55 -18.10 -54.96
C THR A 288 10.22 -17.59 -55.54
N ALA A 289 9.61 -16.58 -54.90
CA ALA A 289 8.59 -15.74 -55.52
C ALA A 289 8.76 -14.27 -55.13
N ALA A 290 9.01 -13.45 -56.16
CA ALA A 290 8.84 -11.99 -56.26
C ALA A 290 9.35 -11.10 -55.12
N VAL A 291 10.57 -10.57 -55.32
CA VAL A 291 11.01 -9.32 -54.68
C VAL A 291 10.23 -8.18 -55.34
N VAL A 292 9.19 -7.71 -54.67
CA VAL A 292 8.67 -6.36 -54.86
C VAL A 292 9.75 -5.40 -54.32
N PRO A 293 10.18 -4.36 -55.04
CA PRO A 293 11.15 -3.41 -54.50
C PRO A 293 10.53 -2.78 -53.26
N GLN A 294 11.12 -3.10 -52.10
CA GLN A 294 10.77 -2.52 -50.83
C GLN A 294 11.08 -1.02 -50.95
N ALA A 295 10.03 -0.21 -51.06
CA ALA A 295 10.14 1.23 -50.95
C ALA A 295 11.03 1.53 -49.75
N ALA A 296 12.07 2.35 -49.94
CA ALA A 296 12.97 2.77 -48.88
C ALA A 296 12.14 3.09 -47.64
N ALA A 297 12.26 2.28 -46.60
CA ALA A 297 11.42 2.39 -45.42
C ALA A 297 11.59 3.80 -44.87
N ALA A 298 10.51 4.58 -44.83
CA ALA A 298 10.54 5.97 -44.38
C ALA A 298 11.23 6.06 -43.02
N ASP A 299 12.07 7.08 -42.85
CA ASP A 299 12.74 7.39 -41.59
C ASP A 299 11.69 7.38 -40.45
N PRO A 300 11.85 6.56 -39.40
CA PRO A 300 10.88 6.48 -38.30
C PRO A 300 10.58 7.84 -37.64
N ALA A 301 11.53 8.79 -37.68
CA ALA A 301 11.31 10.15 -37.17
C ALA A 301 10.27 10.94 -38.00
N SER A 302 10.19 10.69 -39.31
CA SER A 302 9.21 11.33 -40.21
C SER A 302 7.77 10.84 -40.00
N GLN A 303 7.60 9.71 -39.30
CA GLN A 303 6.30 9.07 -39.05
C GLN A 303 5.62 9.59 -37.78
N VAL A 304 6.31 10.40 -36.98
CA VAL A 304 5.82 10.92 -35.69
C VAL A 304 6.03 12.43 -35.58
N ARG A 305 5.27 13.06 -34.70
CA ARG A 305 5.45 14.45 -34.28
C ARG A 305 5.96 14.48 -32.85
N LEU A 306 7.07 15.18 -32.64
CA LEU A 306 7.61 15.49 -31.32
C LEU A 306 7.22 16.91 -30.95
N ARG A 307 6.65 17.11 -29.77
CA ARG A 307 6.34 18.44 -29.22
C ARG A 307 6.44 18.44 -27.71
N PRO A 308 6.73 19.56 -27.05
CA PRO A 308 6.63 19.61 -25.61
C PRO A 308 5.16 19.48 -25.17
N LEU A 309 4.93 18.87 -24.01
CA LEU A 309 3.58 18.70 -23.46
C LEU A 309 2.93 20.04 -23.15
N ARG A 310 3.71 21.00 -22.62
CA ARG A 310 3.34 22.40 -22.44
C ARG A 310 4.20 23.27 -23.35
N ALA A 311 3.63 24.30 -23.97
CA ALA A 311 4.38 25.19 -24.85
C ALA A 311 5.57 25.83 -24.10
N GLY A 312 6.76 25.80 -24.70
CA GLY A 312 7.99 26.32 -24.10
C GLY A 312 8.64 25.43 -23.03
N ALA A 313 8.00 24.34 -22.61
CA ALA A 313 8.62 23.38 -21.69
C ALA A 313 9.62 22.47 -22.41
N VAL A 314 10.60 21.96 -21.67
CA VAL A 314 11.57 20.96 -22.15
C VAL A 314 11.29 19.55 -21.63
N PHE A 315 10.32 19.40 -20.73
CA PHE A 315 9.94 18.13 -20.11
C PHE A 315 8.43 18.09 -19.80
N PRO A 316 7.74 16.96 -20.04
CA PRO A 316 8.13 15.87 -20.93
C PRO A 316 7.90 16.24 -22.42
N ILE A 317 8.45 15.43 -23.32
CA ILE A 317 8.11 15.48 -24.75
C ILE A 317 6.96 14.53 -25.04
N VAL A 318 6.00 14.98 -25.85
CA VAL A 318 4.93 14.15 -26.39
C VAL A 318 5.36 13.65 -27.77
N ILE A 319 5.23 12.34 -27.99
CA ILE A 319 5.37 11.70 -29.29
C ILE A 319 3.98 11.23 -29.74
N GLU A 320 3.55 11.68 -30.91
CA GLU A 320 2.27 11.33 -31.52
C GLU A 320 2.49 10.80 -32.95
N PRO A 321 1.75 9.79 -33.42
CA PRO A 321 1.78 9.39 -34.82
C PRO A 321 1.39 10.55 -35.75
N ALA A 322 2.20 10.78 -36.80
CA ALA A 322 1.93 11.78 -37.84
C ALA A 322 1.31 11.17 -39.10
N VAL A 323 1.30 9.84 -39.19
CA VAL A 323 0.73 9.08 -40.32
C VAL A 323 -0.35 8.11 -39.84
N PRO A 324 -1.47 7.97 -40.57
CA PRO A 324 -2.54 7.06 -40.19
C PRO A 324 -2.10 5.59 -40.34
N GLY A 325 -2.59 4.73 -39.45
CA GLY A 325 -2.33 3.29 -39.50
C GLY A 325 -0.89 2.89 -39.17
N LEU A 326 -0.14 3.74 -38.46
CA LEU A 326 1.20 3.41 -37.98
C LEU A 326 1.14 2.18 -37.06
N ASP A 327 1.89 1.11 -37.39
CA ASP A 327 2.09 -0.01 -36.48
C ASP A 327 3.01 0.42 -35.32
N PRO A 328 2.50 0.49 -34.07
CA PRO A 328 3.27 0.98 -32.93
C PRO A 328 4.50 0.12 -32.64
N VAL A 329 4.37 -1.21 -32.72
CA VAL A 329 5.42 -2.16 -32.32
C VAL A 329 6.53 -2.16 -33.38
N ALA A 330 6.16 -2.16 -34.65
CA ALA A 330 7.14 -2.06 -35.75
C ALA A 330 7.86 -0.70 -35.73
N TRP A 331 7.15 0.39 -35.45
CA TRP A 331 7.75 1.71 -35.29
C TRP A 331 8.70 1.76 -34.10
N ALA A 332 8.28 1.26 -32.93
CA ALA A 332 9.10 1.22 -31.71
C ALA A 332 10.41 0.46 -31.92
N ALA A 333 10.37 -0.70 -32.59
CA ALA A 333 11.56 -1.51 -32.88
C ALA A 333 12.59 -0.77 -33.75
N ARG A 334 12.14 0.08 -34.67
CA ARG A 334 13.02 0.88 -35.56
C ARG A 334 13.42 2.23 -34.97
N SER A 335 12.74 2.70 -33.93
CA SER A 335 12.91 4.06 -33.37
C SER A 335 13.70 4.09 -32.06
N ARG A 336 14.39 3.00 -31.71
CA ARG A 336 15.10 2.86 -30.43
C ARG A 336 16.08 3.99 -30.16
N GLU A 337 16.86 4.38 -31.17
CA GLU A 337 17.84 5.47 -31.04
C GLU A 337 17.16 6.84 -30.85
N LEU A 338 16.10 7.12 -31.62
CA LEU A 338 15.30 8.34 -31.46
C LEU A 338 14.69 8.43 -30.05
N VAL A 339 14.08 7.34 -29.59
CA VAL A 339 13.47 7.25 -28.25
C VAL A 339 14.53 7.42 -27.16
N ALA A 340 15.67 6.73 -27.26
CA ALA A 340 16.77 6.85 -26.30
C ALA A 340 17.35 8.27 -26.25
N ALA A 341 17.62 8.89 -27.40
CA ALA A 341 18.12 10.26 -27.47
C ALA A 341 17.12 11.26 -26.90
N THR A 342 15.82 11.08 -27.21
CA THR A 342 14.74 11.91 -26.65
C THR A 342 14.66 11.75 -25.14
N LEU A 343 14.72 10.52 -24.63
CA LEU A 343 14.64 10.24 -23.20
C LEU A 343 15.87 10.80 -22.45
N HIS A 344 17.08 10.61 -22.97
CA HIS A 344 18.28 11.15 -22.34
C HIS A 344 18.26 12.69 -22.28
N ARG A 345 17.77 13.35 -23.33
CA ARG A 345 17.69 14.81 -23.36
C ARG A 345 16.60 15.35 -22.44
N HIS A 346 15.42 14.72 -22.49
CA HIS A 346 14.21 15.28 -21.91
C HIS A 346 13.77 14.58 -20.63
N ALA A 347 14.41 13.51 -20.18
CA ALA A 347 14.07 12.68 -19.01
C ALA A 347 12.71 11.94 -19.05
N GLY A 348 11.73 12.41 -19.85
CA GLY A 348 10.42 11.78 -19.96
C GLY A 348 9.73 12.01 -21.29
N ILE A 349 8.98 10.98 -21.71
CA ILE A 349 8.23 10.92 -22.96
C ILE A 349 6.79 10.52 -22.68
N VAL A 350 5.82 11.20 -23.29
CA VAL A 350 4.41 10.78 -23.35
C VAL A 350 4.10 10.32 -24.78
N PHE A 351 3.88 9.03 -24.98
CA PHE A 351 3.38 8.49 -26.24
C PHE A 351 1.85 8.55 -26.22
N ARG A 352 1.27 9.29 -27.17
CA ARG A 352 -0.18 9.51 -27.26
C ARG A 352 -0.68 9.20 -28.67
N GLY A 353 -1.84 8.54 -28.76
CA GLY A 353 -2.47 8.21 -30.04
C GLY A 353 -1.84 7.03 -30.79
N PHE A 354 -1.04 6.20 -30.12
CA PHE A 354 -0.52 4.93 -30.70
C PHE A 354 -1.55 3.78 -30.65
N ASP A 355 -2.78 4.03 -30.19
CA ASP A 355 -3.91 3.09 -30.22
C ASP A 355 -3.63 1.69 -29.64
N LEU A 356 -2.86 1.61 -28.56
CA LEU A 356 -2.55 0.36 -27.87
C LEU A 356 -3.81 -0.16 -27.14
N PRO A 357 -4.42 -1.30 -27.56
CA PRO A 357 -5.75 -1.69 -27.09
C PRO A 357 -5.77 -2.30 -25.69
N ASN A 358 -4.66 -2.87 -25.23
CA ASN A 358 -4.55 -3.64 -24.00
C ASN A 358 -3.09 -3.72 -23.51
N PRO A 359 -2.86 -4.24 -22.28
CA PRO A 359 -1.51 -4.39 -21.76
C PRO A 359 -0.58 -5.33 -22.52
N GLN A 360 -1.10 -6.28 -23.30
CA GLN A 360 -0.29 -7.15 -24.16
C GLN A 360 0.37 -6.33 -25.27
N ALA A 361 -0.39 -5.45 -25.91
CA ALA A 361 0.12 -4.53 -26.92
C ALA A 361 1.09 -3.52 -26.31
N PHE A 362 0.83 -3.05 -25.10
CA PHE A 362 1.78 -2.22 -24.34
C PHE A 362 3.09 -2.94 -24.05
N GLU A 363 3.05 -4.19 -23.56
CA GLU A 363 4.26 -4.97 -23.29
C GLU A 363 5.07 -5.18 -24.57
N ALA A 364 4.42 -5.54 -25.68
CA ALA A 364 5.08 -5.67 -26.98
C ALA A 364 5.69 -4.34 -27.45
N PHE A 365 5.01 -3.22 -27.23
CA PHE A 365 5.51 -1.88 -27.58
C PHE A 365 6.73 -1.49 -26.74
N ALA A 366 6.69 -1.72 -25.42
CA ALA A 366 7.81 -1.47 -24.53
C ALA A 366 9.00 -2.39 -24.80
N GLU A 367 8.77 -3.69 -25.02
CA GLU A 367 9.80 -4.68 -25.37
C GLU A 367 10.44 -4.36 -26.73
N ALA A 368 9.65 -3.87 -27.69
CA ALA A 368 10.17 -3.41 -28.97
C ALA A 368 11.11 -2.20 -28.82
N MET A 369 10.80 -1.25 -27.92
CA MET A 369 11.68 -0.11 -27.61
C MET A 369 12.93 -0.52 -26.80
N HIS A 370 12.78 -1.47 -25.88
CA HIS A 370 13.86 -1.96 -25.03
C HIS A 370 13.69 -3.47 -24.76
N PRO A 371 14.41 -4.33 -25.51
CA PRO A 371 14.38 -5.77 -25.29
C PRO A 371 14.91 -6.14 -23.91
N GLY A 372 14.35 -7.19 -23.31
CA GLY A 372 14.71 -7.66 -21.99
C GLY A 372 14.03 -6.89 -20.87
N LEU A 373 12.74 -6.55 -21.01
CA LEU A 373 11.96 -5.99 -19.91
C LEU A 373 12.07 -6.90 -18.69
N TYR A 374 12.24 -6.26 -17.53
CA TYR A 374 12.50 -6.99 -16.31
C TYR A 374 11.21 -7.66 -15.82
N GLY A 375 11.23 -9.00 -15.80
CA GLY A 375 10.07 -9.84 -15.51
C GLY A 375 9.90 -10.24 -14.05
N SER A 376 10.79 -9.84 -13.15
CA SER A 376 10.78 -10.25 -11.73
C SER A 376 11.10 -9.08 -10.78
N TYR A 377 10.22 -8.08 -10.71
CA TYR A 377 10.41 -6.89 -9.87
C TYR A 377 9.57 -6.95 -8.59
N GLY A 378 10.21 -7.26 -7.47
CA GLY A 378 9.53 -7.45 -6.19
C GLY A 378 8.36 -8.44 -6.27
N ASP A 379 7.46 -8.38 -5.29
CA ASP A 379 6.25 -9.21 -5.23
C ASP A 379 5.02 -8.55 -5.87
N LEU A 380 5.21 -7.63 -6.84
CA LEU A 380 4.09 -7.05 -7.57
C LEU A 380 3.36 -8.13 -8.39
N PRO A 381 2.04 -8.32 -8.23
CA PRO A 381 1.30 -9.35 -8.93
C PRO A 381 1.35 -9.11 -10.45
N LYS A 382 1.87 -10.10 -11.18
CA LYS A 382 1.86 -10.12 -12.65
C LYS A 382 0.43 -10.10 -13.17
N LYS A 383 0.16 -9.36 -14.25
CA LYS A 383 -1.16 -9.36 -14.89
C LYS A 383 -1.48 -10.74 -15.51
N GLU A 384 -2.74 -11.16 -15.44
CA GLU A 384 -3.26 -12.16 -16.39
C GLU A 384 -3.12 -11.62 -17.82
N GLY A 385 -2.11 -12.14 -18.51
CA GLY A 385 -1.88 -11.93 -19.93
C GLY A 385 -0.62 -11.16 -20.30
N GLY A 386 0.25 -10.75 -19.38
CA GLY A 386 1.58 -10.19 -19.70
C GLY A 386 2.69 -10.91 -18.94
N ARG A 387 3.87 -11.14 -19.54
CA ARG A 387 4.97 -11.87 -18.86
C ARG A 387 5.76 -10.96 -17.92
N ASN A 388 5.93 -9.69 -18.32
CA ASN A 388 6.83 -8.71 -17.70
C ASN A 388 6.12 -7.38 -17.32
N THR A 389 4.81 -7.39 -17.07
CA THR A 389 4.03 -6.20 -16.69
C THR A 389 3.37 -6.34 -15.32
N TYR A 390 3.25 -5.20 -14.61
CA TYR A 390 2.80 -5.11 -13.20
C TYR A 390 1.61 -4.17 -13.04
N ARG A 391 0.80 -4.36 -11.98
CA ARG A 391 -0.11 -3.31 -11.50
C ARG A 391 0.65 -2.36 -10.56
N SER A 392 0.26 -1.10 -10.56
CA SER A 392 0.67 -0.14 -9.52
C SER A 392 0.28 -0.68 -8.13
N THR A 393 1.17 -0.51 -7.16
CA THR A 393 1.04 -1.00 -5.78
C THR A 393 -0.31 -0.59 -5.16
N PRO A 394 -0.99 -1.47 -4.40
CA PRO A 394 -2.23 -1.11 -3.71
C PRO A 394 -1.95 -0.05 -2.63
N TYR A 395 -2.14 1.22 -2.98
CA TYR A 395 -2.05 2.37 -2.07
C TYR A 395 -3.42 3.07 -2.01
N PRO A 396 -3.91 3.53 -0.84
CA PRO A 396 -5.24 4.10 -0.69
C PRO A 396 -5.55 5.16 -1.74
N GLU A 397 -6.64 5.02 -2.49
CA GLU A 397 -6.91 5.85 -3.69
C GLU A 397 -6.98 7.35 -3.37
N ARG A 398 -7.41 7.69 -2.15
CA ARG A 398 -7.58 9.06 -1.66
C ARG A 398 -6.32 9.69 -1.07
N GLN A 399 -5.21 8.96 -1.01
CA GLN A 399 -3.93 9.49 -0.51
C GLN A 399 -2.96 9.71 -1.68
N MET A 400 -2.12 10.72 -1.53
CA MET A 400 -1.04 10.96 -2.48
C MET A 400 0.08 9.95 -2.26
N ILE A 401 0.64 9.42 -3.34
CA ILE A 401 1.97 8.81 -3.29
C ILE A 401 2.95 9.94 -3.58
N LEU A 402 3.81 10.27 -2.61
CA LEU A 402 4.77 11.38 -2.72
C LEU A 402 5.83 11.12 -3.80
N TYR A 403 6.59 12.17 -4.15
CA TYR A 403 7.57 12.11 -5.22
C TYR A 403 8.73 11.19 -4.86
N HIS A 404 9.09 10.32 -5.80
CA HIS A 404 10.18 9.37 -5.62
C HIS A 404 10.78 8.94 -6.95
N ASN A 405 12.02 8.45 -6.88
CA ASN A 405 12.64 7.66 -7.91
C ASN A 405 12.54 6.18 -7.53
N GLU A 406 12.03 5.36 -8.44
CA GLU A 406 11.73 3.94 -8.21
C GLU A 406 12.97 3.19 -7.68
N SER A 407 12.84 2.56 -6.51
CA SER A 407 13.90 1.82 -5.81
C SER A 407 15.27 2.49 -5.65
N ALA A 408 15.34 3.83 -5.62
CA ALA A 408 16.60 4.56 -5.42
C ALA A 408 17.29 4.29 -4.06
N HIS A 409 16.58 3.68 -3.11
CA HIS A 409 17.12 3.27 -1.81
C HIS A 409 17.67 1.83 -1.80
N LEU A 410 17.50 1.07 -2.88
CA LEU A 410 17.97 -0.32 -3.01
C LEU A 410 19.31 -0.39 -3.78
N GLU A 411 19.95 -1.56 -3.77
CA GLU A 411 21.21 -1.80 -4.50
C GLU A 411 21.05 -1.77 -6.01
N ARG A 412 19.85 -2.05 -6.51
CA ARG A 412 19.55 -2.17 -7.93
C ARG A 412 18.20 -1.54 -8.24
N TRP A 413 18.14 -0.74 -9.30
CA TRP A 413 16.93 -0.03 -9.72
C TRP A 413 16.76 -0.06 -11.24
N PRO A 414 15.54 0.11 -11.76
CA PRO A 414 15.35 0.29 -13.19
C PRO A 414 15.84 1.70 -13.60
N ARG A 415 16.52 1.84 -14.75
CA ARG A 415 16.72 3.16 -15.36
C ARG A 415 15.54 3.59 -16.21
N LYS A 416 14.79 2.64 -16.78
CA LYS A 416 13.65 2.94 -17.64
C LYS A 416 12.37 2.40 -17.04
N GLN A 417 11.37 3.26 -16.92
CA GLN A 417 10.06 2.91 -16.41
C GLN A 417 8.99 3.38 -17.37
N TRP A 418 7.98 2.53 -17.58
CA TRP A 418 6.84 2.83 -18.43
C TRP A 418 5.54 2.70 -17.64
N PHE A 419 4.62 3.64 -17.84
CA PHE A 419 3.27 3.63 -17.30
C PHE A 419 2.27 3.65 -18.46
N PHE A 420 1.38 2.68 -18.51
CA PHE A 420 0.34 2.55 -19.52
C PHE A 420 -1.04 2.74 -18.91
N CYS A 421 -1.83 3.64 -19.50
CA CYS A 421 -3.19 3.89 -19.06
C CYS A 421 -4.20 2.96 -19.76
N GLU A 422 -4.55 1.88 -19.07
CA GLU A 422 -5.64 0.97 -19.50
C GLU A 422 -7.02 1.61 -19.24
N LEU A 423 -7.16 2.31 -18.11
CA LEU A 423 -8.38 3.03 -17.73
C LEU A 423 -8.01 4.27 -16.89
N PRO A 424 -8.24 5.49 -17.40
CA PRO A 424 -8.03 6.70 -16.61
C PRO A 424 -9.12 6.85 -15.53
N SER A 425 -8.79 7.52 -14.43
CA SER A 425 -9.81 7.95 -13.46
C SER A 425 -10.62 9.11 -14.02
N ALA A 426 -11.88 9.24 -13.58
CA ALA A 426 -12.73 10.38 -13.90
C ALA A 426 -12.42 11.62 -13.04
N VAL A 427 -11.84 11.44 -11.85
CA VAL A 427 -11.55 12.52 -10.90
C VAL A 427 -10.17 12.28 -10.30
N GLY A 428 -9.23 13.19 -10.58
CA GLY A 428 -7.85 13.12 -10.07
C GLY A 428 -7.04 11.98 -10.71
N GLY A 429 -6.06 11.47 -9.97
CA GLY A 429 -5.28 10.29 -10.36
C GLY A 429 -4.25 10.54 -11.45
N ALA A 430 -3.84 11.81 -11.63
CA ALA A 430 -2.67 12.12 -12.41
C ALA A 430 -1.44 11.38 -11.86
N THR A 431 -0.46 11.18 -12.73
CA THR A 431 0.89 10.78 -12.32
C THR A 431 1.78 12.01 -12.51
N PRO A 432 1.90 12.89 -11.50
CA PRO A 432 2.83 14.02 -11.60
C PRO A 432 4.24 13.50 -11.84
N ILE A 433 4.96 14.16 -12.74
CA ILE A 433 6.37 13.85 -13.05
C ILE A 433 7.22 15.11 -12.89
N VAL A 434 8.46 14.94 -12.41
CA VAL A 434 9.39 16.02 -12.09
C VAL A 434 10.75 15.73 -12.72
N ASP A 435 11.34 16.71 -13.39
CA ASP A 435 12.73 16.64 -13.85
C ASP A 435 13.65 16.88 -12.64
N CYS A 436 14.35 15.84 -12.20
CA CYS A 436 15.22 15.87 -11.03
C CYS A 436 16.46 16.76 -11.22
N ARG A 437 16.82 17.10 -12.46
CA ARG A 437 17.89 18.07 -12.75
C ARG A 437 17.42 19.48 -12.44
N GLU A 438 16.19 19.80 -12.84
CA GLU A 438 15.56 21.11 -12.55
C GLU A 438 15.30 21.26 -11.05
N LEU A 439 14.83 20.21 -10.38
CA LEU A 439 14.70 20.20 -8.92
C LEU A 439 16.05 20.48 -8.25
N LEU A 440 17.12 19.78 -8.66
CA LEU A 440 18.47 20.00 -8.13
C LEU A 440 18.95 21.43 -8.36
N ARG A 441 18.68 22.01 -9.54
CA ARG A 441 19.05 23.40 -9.87
C ARG A 441 18.34 24.44 -9.00
N ARG A 442 17.12 24.14 -8.54
CA ARG A 442 16.33 25.04 -7.68
C ARG A 442 16.60 24.87 -6.18
N LEU A 443 17.24 23.78 -5.76
CA LEU A 443 17.63 23.62 -4.36
C LEU A 443 18.58 24.76 -3.93
N PRO A 444 18.44 25.29 -2.70
CA PRO A 444 19.43 26.21 -2.15
C PRO A 444 20.83 25.59 -2.21
N PRO A 445 21.87 26.33 -2.64
CA PRO A 445 23.20 25.76 -2.85
C PRO A 445 23.76 25.03 -1.63
N ALA A 446 23.58 25.59 -0.42
CA ALA A 446 24.01 24.96 0.82
C ALA A 446 23.30 23.62 1.10
N LEU A 447 22.00 23.53 0.78
CA LEU A 447 21.23 22.31 0.96
C LEU A 447 21.65 21.26 -0.07
N ALA A 448 21.80 21.65 -1.35
CA ALA A 448 22.30 20.76 -2.40
C ALA A 448 23.71 20.22 -2.08
N GLU A 449 24.60 21.04 -1.53
CA GLU A 449 25.92 20.61 -1.08
C GLU A 449 25.83 19.65 0.12
N ALA A 450 24.93 19.91 1.08
CA ALA A 450 24.71 19.02 2.21
C ALA A 450 24.25 17.63 1.75
N PHE A 451 23.24 17.53 0.87
CA PHE A 451 22.81 16.25 0.31
C PHE A 451 23.93 15.57 -0.51
N ALA A 452 24.67 16.34 -1.33
CA ALA A 452 25.75 15.79 -2.15
C ALA A 452 26.92 15.25 -1.33
N ARG A 453 27.26 15.91 -0.21
CA ARG A 453 28.38 15.50 0.66
C ARG A 453 27.97 14.43 1.64
N LYS A 454 26.83 14.62 2.31
CA LYS A 454 26.40 13.77 3.42
C LYS A 454 25.64 12.53 2.98
N GLN A 455 25.08 12.50 1.76
CA GLN A 455 24.24 11.40 1.28
C GLN A 455 23.03 11.13 2.20
N LEU A 456 22.32 10.03 1.99
CA LEU A 456 21.14 9.65 2.78
C LEU A 456 21.32 8.30 3.45
N MET A 457 21.05 8.22 4.75
CA MET A 457 20.93 6.95 5.47
C MET A 457 19.46 6.58 5.59
N TYR A 458 19.06 5.53 4.90
CA TYR A 458 17.75 4.91 5.07
C TYR A 458 17.82 3.92 6.22
N VAL A 459 16.92 4.06 7.17
CA VAL A 459 16.78 3.21 8.35
C VAL A 459 15.47 2.44 8.24
N ARG A 460 15.53 1.13 8.45
CA ARG A 460 14.34 0.28 8.56
C ARG A 460 14.37 -0.48 9.87
N THR A 461 13.30 -0.41 10.63
CA THR A 461 13.14 -1.10 11.91
C THR A 461 12.01 -2.12 11.78
N PHE A 462 12.34 -3.40 11.90
CA PHE A 462 11.42 -4.52 11.77
C PHE A 462 10.66 -4.74 13.07
N THR A 463 9.80 -3.77 13.42
CA THR A 463 9.01 -3.78 14.65
C THR A 463 7.74 -4.60 14.43
N PRO A 464 7.50 -5.68 15.20
CA PRO A 464 6.30 -6.51 15.03
C PRO A 464 5.01 -5.68 15.08
N ARG A 465 4.07 -5.96 14.17
CA ARG A 465 2.78 -5.26 13.98
C ARG A 465 2.86 -3.84 13.38
N LEU A 466 4.04 -3.22 13.35
CA LEU A 466 4.28 -1.93 12.68
C LEU A 466 5.09 -2.04 11.40
N ASP A 467 5.83 -3.13 11.22
CA ASP A 467 6.42 -3.61 9.98
C ASP A 467 6.33 -5.15 9.97
N VAL A 468 6.76 -5.77 8.88
CA VAL A 468 6.92 -7.22 8.83
C VAL A 468 7.98 -7.70 9.82
N ASP A 469 7.78 -8.90 10.37
CA ASP A 469 8.79 -9.54 11.20
C ASP A 469 10.05 -9.80 10.35
N TRP A 470 11.22 -9.56 10.93
CA TRP A 470 12.48 -9.77 10.22
C TRP A 470 12.66 -11.22 9.78
N ARG A 471 12.10 -12.19 10.50
CA ARG A 471 12.15 -13.61 10.14
C ARG A 471 11.37 -13.90 8.89
N ASP A 472 10.20 -13.28 8.77
CA ASP A 472 9.37 -13.38 7.59
C ASP A 472 10.04 -12.65 6.43
N PHE A 473 10.74 -11.54 6.67
CA PHE A 473 11.46 -10.83 5.63
C PHE A 473 12.68 -11.61 5.11
N TYR A 474 13.56 -12.07 5.99
CA TYR A 474 14.77 -12.82 5.61
C TYR A 474 14.51 -14.32 5.37
N LYS A 475 13.29 -14.80 5.65
CA LYS A 475 12.89 -16.21 5.57
C LYS A 475 13.80 -17.13 6.38
N THR A 476 14.21 -16.67 7.56
CA THR A 476 15.08 -17.41 8.49
C THR A 476 14.82 -16.96 9.92
N ALA A 477 14.98 -17.86 10.89
CA ALA A 477 14.94 -17.54 12.32
C ALA A 477 16.34 -17.37 12.92
N ASP A 478 17.41 -17.51 12.13
CA ASP A 478 18.79 -17.39 12.58
C ASP A 478 19.32 -15.95 12.38
N ARG A 479 19.63 -15.27 13.49
CA ARG A 479 20.19 -13.92 13.49
C ARG A 479 21.55 -13.86 12.79
N ALA A 480 22.39 -14.87 12.96
CA ALA A 480 23.74 -14.88 12.38
C ALA A 480 23.69 -14.95 10.85
N GLU A 481 22.69 -15.64 10.30
CA GLU A 481 22.44 -15.67 8.86
C GLU A 481 22.03 -14.29 8.33
N VAL A 482 21.14 -13.59 9.05
CA VAL A 482 20.72 -12.22 8.70
C VAL A 482 21.89 -11.25 8.74
N GLU A 483 22.71 -11.30 9.79
CA GLU A 483 23.92 -10.49 9.91
C GLU A 483 24.91 -10.76 8.77
N ALA A 484 25.10 -12.03 8.39
CA ALA A 484 25.97 -12.40 7.27
C ALA A 484 25.45 -11.86 5.93
N ARG A 485 24.13 -11.94 5.70
CA ARG A 485 23.49 -11.36 4.50
C ARG A 485 23.61 -9.84 4.47
N CYS A 486 23.37 -9.17 5.60
CA CYS A 486 23.54 -7.71 5.71
C CYS A 486 24.98 -7.30 5.42
N ARG A 487 25.96 -7.99 6.00
CA ARG A 487 27.39 -7.73 5.76
C ARG A 487 27.77 -7.91 4.29
N ALA A 488 27.24 -8.94 3.63
CA ALA A 488 27.49 -9.19 2.20
C ALA A 488 26.90 -8.08 1.30
N ALA A 489 25.77 -7.49 1.71
CA ALA A 489 25.09 -6.38 1.04
C ALA A 489 25.61 -4.99 1.45
N GLY A 490 26.60 -4.91 2.36
CA GLY A 490 27.07 -3.63 2.89
C GLY A 490 26.00 -2.86 3.69
N ILE A 491 25.04 -3.57 4.28
CA ILE A 491 23.97 -3.03 5.12
C ILE A 491 24.43 -3.08 6.58
N ASP A 492 24.37 -1.96 7.28
CA ASP A 492 24.60 -1.91 8.71
C ASP A 492 23.39 -2.53 9.44
N CYS A 493 23.67 -3.43 10.38
CA CYS A 493 22.69 -4.28 11.03
C CYS A 493 22.87 -4.16 12.54
N ARG A 494 21.78 -3.79 13.23
CA ARG A 494 21.75 -3.63 14.67
C ARG A 494 20.54 -4.35 15.25
N TRP A 495 20.77 -5.19 16.25
CA TRP A 495 19.70 -5.74 17.07
C TRP A 495 19.39 -4.78 18.22
N LEU A 496 18.14 -4.35 18.29
CA LEU A 496 17.60 -3.61 19.42
C LEU A 496 17.09 -4.60 20.49
N ASP A 497 16.58 -4.10 21.60
CA ASP A 497 15.87 -4.94 22.58
C ASP A 497 14.63 -5.61 21.94
N GLY A 498 14.06 -6.59 22.64
CA GLY A 498 12.83 -7.25 22.21
C GLY A 498 12.94 -8.01 20.88
N ASP A 499 14.15 -8.39 20.46
CA ASP A 499 14.41 -9.11 19.19
C ASP A 499 14.02 -8.32 17.92
N VAL A 500 14.09 -6.99 18.01
CA VAL A 500 13.84 -6.10 16.88
C VAL A 500 15.12 -5.89 16.07
N LEU A 501 15.06 -6.17 14.77
CA LEU A 501 16.12 -5.87 13.82
C LEU A 501 16.00 -4.43 13.33
N GLN A 502 17.12 -3.72 13.26
CA GLN A 502 17.24 -2.47 12.53
C GLN A 502 18.34 -2.56 11.48
N THR A 503 18.03 -2.16 10.26
CA THR A 503 18.99 -2.04 9.17
C THR A 503 19.19 -0.59 8.75
N ARG A 504 20.41 -0.25 8.35
CA ARG A 504 20.78 1.08 7.89
C ARG A 504 21.60 0.97 6.62
N THR A 505 21.21 1.74 5.62
CA THR A 505 21.89 1.75 4.32
C THR A 505 22.12 3.19 3.88
N VAL A 506 23.39 3.54 3.67
CA VAL A 506 23.75 4.83 3.07
C VAL A 506 23.60 4.71 1.55
N CYS A 507 22.82 5.61 0.97
CA CYS A 507 22.50 5.68 -0.45
C CYS A 507 22.76 7.10 -0.97
N PRO A 508 23.11 7.25 -2.25
CA PRO A 508 23.30 8.56 -2.85
C PRO A 508 22.04 9.44 -2.72
N ALA A 509 22.22 10.70 -2.38
CA ALA A 509 21.14 11.70 -2.47
C ALA A 509 21.05 12.31 -3.88
N ILE A 510 22.22 12.48 -4.50
CA ILE A 510 22.43 13.06 -5.82
C ILE A 510 23.35 12.12 -6.58
N VAL A 511 22.97 11.77 -7.80
CA VAL A 511 23.75 10.89 -8.68
C VAL A 511 24.16 11.62 -9.95
N SER A 512 25.24 11.17 -10.59
CA SER A 512 25.56 11.54 -11.97
C SER A 512 25.03 10.47 -12.90
N HIS A 513 24.18 10.84 -13.84
CA HIS A 513 23.58 9.89 -14.78
C HIS A 513 24.66 9.25 -15.67
N PRO A 514 24.74 7.91 -15.79
CA PRO A 514 25.85 7.23 -16.44
C PRO A 514 26.01 7.57 -17.93
N VAL A 515 24.92 7.93 -18.62
CA VAL A 515 24.98 8.24 -20.06
C VAL A 515 25.16 9.74 -20.31
N THR A 516 24.36 10.58 -19.66
CA THR A 516 24.37 12.04 -19.92
C THR A 516 25.43 12.78 -19.11
N GLY A 517 25.92 12.20 -18.01
CA GLY A 517 26.83 12.85 -17.07
C GLY A 517 26.18 13.91 -16.19
N GLU A 518 24.90 14.22 -16.41
CA GLU A 518 24.17 15.24 -15.65
C GLU A 518 23.92 14.79 -14.21
N ARG A 519 24.03 15.75 -13.29
CA ARG A 519 23.70 15.53 -11.87
C ARG A 519 22.19 15.61 -11.68
N SER A 520 21.64 14.73 -10.85
CA SER A 520 20.20 14.59 -10.63
C SER A 520 19.91 14.31 -9.15
N PHE A 521 18.86 14.93 -8.61
CA PHE A 521 18.35 14.62 -7.27
C PHE A 521 17.56 13.31 -7.30
N PHE A 522 18.28 12.20 -7.12
CA PHE A 522 17.78 10.82 -7.27
C PHE A 522 17.73 10.15 -5.91
N ASN A 523 16.54 10.07 -5.30
CA ASN A 523 16.34 9.45 -3.99
C ASN A 523 14.85 9.20 -3.71
N GLN A 524 14.54 8.76 -2.49
CA GLN A 524 13.17 8.58 -1.98
C GLN A 524 12.97 9.27 -0.62
N VAL A 525 13.58 10.44 -0.45
CA VAL A 525 13.61 11.13 0.85
C VAL A 525 12.20 11.46 1.35
N GLN A 526 11.29 11.90 0.48
CA GLN A 526 9.90 12.23 0.88
C GLN A 526 9.09 11.02 1.33
N LEU A 527 9.36 9.83 0.80
CA LEU A 527 8.65 8.64 1.26
C LEU A 527 9.12 8.24 2.67
N HIS A 528 10.39 8.46 3.01
CA HIS A 528 10.99 7.91 4.24
C HIS A 528 11.16 8.93 5.37
N HIS A 529 11.09 10.24 5.09
CA HIS A 529 11.26 11.24 6.13
C HIS A 529 10.00 11.36 7.00
N VAL A 530 10.17 11.39 8.31
CA VAL A 530 9.05 11.38 9.27
C VAL A 530 8.16 12.63 9.14
N SER A 531 8.72 13.75 8.72
CA SER A 531 7.98 15.00 8.48
C SER A 531 7.01 14.93 7.30
N CYS A 532 7.13 13.90 6.45
CA CYS A 532 6.26 13.71 5.29
C CYS A 532 5.07 12.78 5.58
N LEU A 533 4.99 12.25 6.80
CA LEU A 533 3.79 11.59 7.30
C LEU A 533 2.72 12.64 7.61
N GLU A 534 1.44 12.25 7.51
CA GLU A 534 0.33 13.05 8.04
C GLU A 534 0.58 13.39 9.52
N ALA A 535 0.25 14.61 9.93
CA ALA A 535 0.63 15.14 11.24
C ALA A 535 0.23 14.20 12.39
N ASP A 536 -1.05 13.81 12.43
CA ASP A 536 -1.59 12.89 13.45
C ASP A 536 -0.83 11.54 13.44
N VAL A 537 -0.60 10.97 12.24
CA VAL A 537 0.13 9.69 12.09
C VAL A 537 1.58 9.82 12.53
N ARG A 538 2.22 10.96 12.25
CA ARG A 538 3.59 11.24 12.66
C ARG A 538 3.68 11.31 14.18
N GLU A 539 2.78 12.05 14.80
CA GLU A 539 2.72 12.23 16.25
C GLU A 539 2.49 10.88 16.95
N ASP A 540 1.46 10.14 16.53
CA ASP A 540 1.15 8.80 17.06
C ASP A 540 2.34 7.84 16.96
N LEU A 541 3.02 7.80 15.80
CA LEU A 541 4.17 6.91 15.60
C LEU A 541 5.38 7.35 16.44
N LEU A 542 5.67 8.65 16.50
CA LEU A 542 6.77 9.16 17.33
C LEU A 542 6.51 8.91 18.81
N GLU A 543 5.26 9.03 19.26
CA GLU A 543 4.86 8.74 20.63
C GLU A 543 4.97 7.25 20.95
N MET A 544 4.46 6.39 20.06
CA MET A 544 4.41 4.95 20.28
C MET A 544 5.80 4.28 20.29
N VAL A 545 6.70 4.68 19.39
CA VAL A 545 8.00 3.99 19.22
C VAL A 545 9.23 4.89 19.38
N GLY A 546 9.06 6.21 19.35
CA GLY A 546 10.19 7.14 19.30
C GLY A 546 10.90 7.16 17.95
N LEU A 547 11.66 8.23 17.70
CA LEU A 547 12.35 8.43 16.42
C LEU A 547 13.31 7.29 16.06
N GLU A 548 14.02 6.72 17.04
CA GLU A 548 15.02 5.67 16.81
C GLU A 548 14.40 4.36 16.32
N ARG A 549 13.13 4.09 16.64
CA ARG A 549 12.43 2.84 16.27
C ARG A 549 11.32 3.04 15.26
N MET A 550 11.28 4.20 14.61
CA MET A 550 10.39 4.43 13.48
C MET A 550 10.54 3.27 12.49
N PRO A 551 9.44 2.67 12.01
CA PRO A 551 9.49 1.52 11.10
C PRO A 551 10.35 1.84 9.88
N ARG A 552 10.25 3.08 9.40
CA ARG A 552 11.17 3.65 8.42
C ARG A 552 11.48 5.09 8.73
N HIS A 553 12.73 5.46 8.51
CA HIS A 553 13.21 6.82 8.64
C HIS A 553 14.36 7.07 7.65
N VAL A 554 14.63 8.33 7.33
CA VAL A 554 15.79 8.75 6.56
C VAL A 554 16.42 9.97 7.23
N MET A 555 17.75 9.97 7.29
CA MET A 555 18.57 11.07 7.79
C MET A 555 19.77 11.27 6.88
N PHE A 556 20.64 12.23 7.17
CA PHE A 556 21.90 12.33 6.44
C PHE A 556 22.78 11.09 6.69
N GLY A 557 23.64 10.75 5.72
CA GLY A 557 24.53 9.59 5.80
C GLY A 557 25.53 9.60 6.96
N ASP A 558 25.77 10.77 7.57
CA ASP A 558 26.58 10.95 8.79
C ASP A 558 25.76 10.76 10.09
N GLY A 559 24.48 10.43 9.99
CA GLY A 559 23.55 10.25 11.12
C GLY A 559 22.93 11.55 11.64
N THR A 560 23.26 12.71 11.06
CA THR A 560 22.62 13.98 11.45
C THR A 560 21.20 14.07 10.87
N PRO A 561 20.24 14.66 11.61
CA PRO A 561 18.87 14.78 11.12
C PRO A 561 18.79 15.71 9.91
N ILE A 562 17.86 15.42 8.99
CA ILE A 562 17.45 16.37 7.95
C ILE A 562 16.38 17.27 8.59
N PRO A 563 16.55 18.60 8.60
CA PRO A 563 15.56 19.47 9.24
C PRO A 563 14.20 19.42 8.54
N ASP A 564 13.11 19.51 9.31
CA ASP A 564 11.74 19.50 8.79
C ASP A 564 11.50 20.65 7.81
N GLU A 565 12.09 21.83 8.05
CA GLU A 565 12.01 22.98 7.16
C GLU A 565 12.69 22.72 5.80
N ALA A 566 13.74 21.91 5.78
CA ALA A 566 14.39 21.51 4.53
C ALA A 566 13.47 20.56 3.75
N MET A 567 12.76 19.66 4.44
CA MET A 567 11.81 18.75 3.84
C MET A 567 10.55 19.44 3.33
N ALA A 568 10.05 20.46 4.05
CA ALA A 568 8.96 21.31 3.59
C ALA A 568 9.34 22.04 2.29
N LEU A 569 10.53 22.66 2.26
CA LEU A 569 11.06 23.32 1.06
C LEU A 569 11.21 22.33 -0.12
N ILE A 570 11.71 21.12 0.13
CA ILE A 570 11.80 20.07 -0.90
C ILE A 570 10.41 19.74 -1.45
N GLY A 571 9.39 19.65 -0.59
CA GLY A 571 8.00 19.47 -1.01
C GLY A 571 7.48 20.58 -1.91
N GLU A 572 7.69 21.84 -1.52
CA GLU A 572 7.33 23.00 -2.33
C GLU A 572 8.04 23.00 -3.69
N LEU A 573 9.32 22.64 -3.72
CA LEU A 573 10.10 22.57 -4.95
C LEU A 573 9.64 21.43 -5.88
N TYR A 574 9.32 20.25 -5.33
CA TYR A 574 8.74 19.17 -6.12
C TYR A 574 7.43 19.61 -6.77
N GLU A 575 6.53 20.23 -5.99
CA GLU A 575 5.26 20.76 -6.50
C GLU A 575 5.45 21.85 -7.57
N ALA A 576 6.39 22.77 -7.35
CA ALA A 576 6.71 23.84 -8.30
C ALA A 576 7.35 23.33 -9.61
N CYS A 577 8.03 22.19 -9.57
CA CYS A 577 8.63 21.53 -10.73
C CYS A 577 7.69 20.51 -11.39
N ALA A 578 6.58 20.15 -10.74
CA ALA A 578 5.72 19.07 -11.18
C ALA A 578 4.96 19.40 -12.47
N VAL A 579 5.03 18.45 -13.41
CA VAL A 579 4.20 18.44 -14.59
C VAL A 579 3.06 17.45 -14.35
N ARG A 580 1.85 18.00 -14.30
CA ARG A 580 0.59 17.25 -14.22
C ARG A 580 -0.14 17.31 -15.55
N PHE A 581 -0.72 16.17 -15.93
CA PHE A 581 -1.55 16.01 -17.11
C PHE A 581 -2.59 14.91 -16.88
N ASP A 582 -3.71 15.04 -17.56
CA ASP A 582 -4.75 14.03 -17.53
C ASP A 582 -4.36 12.85 -18.41
N TRP A 583 -4.51 11.66 -17.84
CA TRP A 583 -4.34 10.40 -18.54
C TRP A 583 -5.43 10.24 -19.61
N GLN A 584 -5.01 9.87 -20.82
CA GLN A 584 -5.92 9.35 -21.84
C GLN A 584 -5.77 7.84 -21.91
N ARG A 585 -6.87 7.14 -22.20
CA ARG A 585 -6.82 5.70 -22.45
C ARG A 585 -5.85 5.43 -23.61
N GLY A 586 -4.90 4.54 -23.41
CA GLY A 586 -3.90 4.19 -24.41
C GLY A 586 -2.58 4.96 -24.29
N ASP A 587 -2.52 6.03 -23.49
CA ASP A 587 -1.28 6.76 -23.24
C ASP A 587 -0.22 5.83 -22.63
N VAL A 588 1.03 6.02 -23.06
CA VAL A 588 2.22 5.45 -22.41
C VAL A 588 3.14 6.58 -21.99
N VAL A 589 3.51 6.63 -20.72
CA VAL A 589 4.54 7.53 -20.20
C VAL A 589 5.81 6.73 -19.97
N MET A 590 6.93 7.17 -20.53
CA MET A 590 8.25 6.58 -20.33
C MET A 590 9.14 7.59 -19.61
N LEU A 591 9.77 7.17 -18.52
CA LEU A 591 10.69 8.00 -17.73
C LEU A 591 12.07 7.35 -17.67
N ASP A 592 13.10 8.19 -17.69
CA ASP A 592 14.42 7.82 -17.15
C ASP A 592 14.37 8.02 -15.64
N ASN A 593 14.32 6.93 -14.90
CA ASN A 593 14.15 6.93 -13.45
C ASN A 593 15.29 7.64 -12.72
N MET A 594 16.48 7.77 -13.32
CA MET A 594 17.60 8.51 -12.73
C MET A 594 17.53 10.02 -12.98
N LEU A 595 16.70 10.47 -13.92
CA LEU A 595 16.53 11.88 -14.28
C LEU A 595 15.14 12.43 -13.95
N ALA A 596 14.15 11.57 -13.76
CA ALA A 596 12.78 11.95 -13.46
C ALA A 596 12.22 11.21 -12.25
N ALA A 597 11.63 11.98 -11.32
CA ALA A 597 10.82 11.46 -10.24
C ALA A 597 9.34 11.47 -10.64
N HIS A 598 8.55 10.63 -9.97
CA HIS A 598 7.11 10.59 -10.18
C HIS A 598 6.35 10.44 -8.87
N ALA A 599 5.06 10.75 -8.92
CA ALA A 599 4.12 10.69 -7.81
C ALA A 599 2.77 10.14 -8.31
N ARG A 600 1.79 10.02 -7.40
CA ARG A 600 0.40 9.75 -7.76
C ARG A 600 -0.52 10.65 -6.97
N ASP A 601 -1.27 11.50 -7.67
CA ASP A 601 -2.30 12.32 -7.02
C ASP A 601 -3.46 11.44 -6.53
N PRO A 602 -4.19 11.86 -5.47
CA PRO A 602 -5.44 11.23 -5.06
C PRO A 602 -6.45 11.11 -6.21
N TYR A 603 -7.30 10.10 -6.15
CA TYR A 603 -8.34 9.87 -7.17
C TYR A 603 -9.60 9.22 -6.61
N GLU A 604 -10.68 9.31 -7.41
CA GLU A 604 -11.93 8.62 -7.13
C GLU A 604 -12.34 7.68 -8.27
N GLY A 605 -12.92 6.54 -7.89
CA GLY A 605 -13.43 5.58 -8.86
C GLY A 605 -12.34 4.78 -9.58
N PRO A 606 -12.72 3.99 -10.59
CA PRO A 606 -11.81 3.02 -11.17
C PRO A 606 -10.66 3.70 -11.93
N ARG A 607 -9.43 3.29 -11.62
CA ARG A 607 -8.19 3.69 -12.30
C ARG A 607 -7.34 2.45 -12.55
N LYS A 608 -6.80 2.28 -13.76
CA LYS A 608 -5.91 1.16 -14.12
C LYS A 608 -4.71 1.67 -14.90
N ILE A 609 -3.58 1.77 -14.20
CA ILE A 609 -2.26 2.03 -14.79
C ILE A 609 -1.42 0.76 -14.67
N VAL A 610 -0.83 0.34 -15.77
CA VAL A 610 0.06 -0.82 -15.88
C VAL A 610 1.50 -0.33 -16.00
N VAL A 611 2.43 -1.01 -15.33
CA VAL A 611 3.84 -0.61 -15.28
C VAL A 611 4.72 -1.66 -15.96
N ALA A 612 5.73 -1.20 -16.68
CA ALA A 612 6.84 -2.02 -17.14
C ALA A 612 8.17 -1.35 -16.75
N MET A 613 9.21 -2.14 -16.59
CA MET A 613 10.54 -1.67 -16.17
C MET A 613 11.63 -2.37 -16.97
N GLY A 614 12.75 -1.70 -17.14
CA GLY A 614 13.88 -2.22 -17.89
C GLY A 614 15.16 -1.46 -17.59
N ASP A 615 16.26 -1.92 -18.20
CA ASP A 615 17.57 -1.31 -18.06
C ASP A 615 18.00 -1.24 -16.58
N MET A 616 18.01 -2.41 -15.92
CA MET A 616 18.35 -2.50 -14.49
C MET A 616 19.80 -2.09 -14.25
N PHE A 617 20.01 -1.22 -13.28
CA PHE A 617 21.30 -0.61 -12.95
C PHE A 617 21.70 -0.92 -11.52
N ASP A 618 22.94 -1.36 -11.33
CA ASP A 618 23.51 -1.69 -10.03
C ASP A 618 24.26 -0.49 -9.46
N ARG A 619 24.01 -0.17 -8.19
CA ARG A 619 24.59 0.98 -7.48
C ARG A 619 26.11 1.04 -7.56
N THR A 620 26.79 -0.10 -7.52
CA THR A 620 28.26 -0.21 -7.62
C THR A 620 28.82 0.36 -8.93
N GLN A 621 28.00 0.44 -9.98
CA GLN A 621 28.38 1.03 -11.26
C GLN A 621 28.48 2.57 -11.20
N LEU A 622 27.96 3.23 -10.16
CA LEU A 622 28.19 4.67 -9.93
C LEU A 622 29.66 4.97 -9.61
N GLU A 623 30.34 4.05 -8.90
CA GLU A 623 31.71 4.23 -8.40
C GLU A 623 32.78 3.78 -9.40
N ALA A 624 32.43 2.86 -10.31
CA ALA A 624 33.35 2.25 -11.28
C ALA A 624 33.81 3.20 -12.41
N ARG A 625 33.41 4.47 -12.40
CA ARG A 625 33.87 5.46 -13.38
C ARG A 625 35.11 6.19 -12.85
N PRO A 626 36.27 6.07 -13.53
CA PRO A 626 37.34 7.02 -13.27
C PRO A 626 36.80 8.42 -13.57
N ALA A 627 37.12 9.37 -12.69
CA ALA A 627 36.89 10.79 -12.95
C ALA A 627 37.44 11.09 -14.35
N ALA A 628 36.56 11.26 -15.33
CA ALA A 628 36.96 11.65 -16.65
C ALA A 628 37.67 12.99 -16.47
N ALA A 629 38.97 13.01 -16.77
CA ALA A 629 39.78 14.20 -16.72
C ALA A 629 39.03 15.30 -17.46
N LEU A 630 38.70 16.37 -16.72
CA LEU A 630 38.25 17.62 -17.32
C LEU A 630 39.27 17.95 -18.42
N PRO A 631 38.85 18.17 -19.68
CA PRO A 631 39.77 18.68 -20.68
C PRO A 631 40.34 19.98 -20.11
N GLN A 632 41.67 20.02 -19.95
CA GLN A 632 42.37 21.25 -19.65
C GLN A 632 41.93 22.28 -20.69
N GLU A 633 41.34 23.37 -20.22
CA GLU A 633 41.24 24.58 -21.00
C GLU A 633 42.66 24.94 -21.43
N ASN A 634 42.93 24.80 -22.73
CA ASN A 634 44.06 25.48 -23.35
C ASN A 634 43.77 26.97 -23.23
N ASP A 635 44.42 27.62 -22.27
CA ASP A 635 44.68 29.06 -22.35
C ASP A 635 45.70 29.28 -23.49
N ASP A 636 45.30 30.13 -24.43
CA ASP A 636 46.02 30.49 -25.65
C ASP A 636 47.44 31.02 -25.41
N ALA A 637 48.34 30.63 -26.31
CA ALA A 637 49.43 31.48 -26.84
C ALA A 637 49.65 31.18 -28.32
#